data_AF-A0A9W8IKK1-F1
#
_entry.id   AF-A0A9W8IKK1-F1
#
_cell.length_a   1.000
_cell.length_b   1.000
_cell.length_c   1.000
_cell.angle_alpha   90.00
_cell.angle_beta   90.00
_cell.angle_gamma   90.00
#
_symmetry.space_group_name_H-M   'P 1'
#
loop_
_entity.id
_entity.type
_entity.pdbx_description
1 polymer ?
#
loop_
_entity_poly.entity_id
_entity_poly.type
_entity_poly.pdbx_seq_one_letter_code
_entity_poly.pdbx_strand_id
1 'polypeptide(L)'
;MASLTGAQVLAKALKQQGVQVVFGIVGIPVVEIADAIQAEGIKFIGFRNEQSCSYAASAWGYLTQQPGVCLAVSGPGVVHALAGIVHSQVNTWPMVLIGGACETLLEGAGAFQEFRQVEMCRPYTKYSARPATIGLIPTVVERAFTAAAAGRPGASYIDLPADIIQGQVAQVENAPRFAPAVGMADPAAVARAVGLLAAAKSPLLVVGKGAAYARAEEQIRALVDKYQAPFLPTPMGKGVVPDDHPRNVSSARSAALSGADVIVLLGARVNWLLHFGRRFSPTAKLIQIDVCPEEMGVNAPLAVALVGHLPLVVQQLTDALAGPFMADPGESDFVRGLVAHGRKNAERQNERYLNDELPMTYYRAFAEIKQRLPADVVLVSEGANTMDIARTVFDFQLPRRRLDCATFANMGVGLGYAIAAQAYYVESRVVAVVGDSAFGFSAMELETAVRARLPLIVVVINNSGIYFGLDRDQYEERRDVLPSTALTPEVRYELIAEAVGAKGYLVKTPEELGSAMDTALKSDGLSLINCLIRPGEPSAIQSPANGPHAYMEKCAEIERLFIKMATNGTDDGGPWTVLTSLSKPYPITVEGHAVKQFCFRITFYAPASPATAFDLLANVLRRPEWDELTDTTEVVQGLGHGDSINYVKMKAIWPTAARDSLLISHIVRRDEGFLNVGQSIEDSRVPEKQAEGIVRMEAAMAGQLVTKVSRDDRTRLGLEGENWCKVVQIADGDMKGWIPKSVIRFIATQAFPKSLTKVCKQLAMTPSSNESLLLRNLWATPVSKRMEDLSSASVDEKPVAPKAVIASSRVATATPVGAVVHVRRARWLVWARLILRYATPAIIAALTSLIFNFLMKHRRG
;
A
#
# COMPACT_ATOMS: atom_id res chain seq x y z
N MET A 1 -31.33 5.65 -40.46
CA MET A 1 -31.50 5.33 -39.02
C MET A 1 -30.96 6.52 -38.22
N ALA A 2 -31.38 6.72 -36.97
CA ALA A 2 -30.74 7.73 -36.11
C ALA A 2 -29.32 7.25 -35.74
N SER A 3 -28.35 8.16 -35.73
CA SER A 3 -27.00 7.88 -35.23
C SER A 3 -26.99 7.74 -33.70
N LEU A 4 -26.07 6.93 -33.19
CA LEU A 4 -25.79 6.77 -31.76
C LEU A 4 -24.48 7.47 -31.41
N THR A 5 -24.40 8.09 -30.23
CA THR A 5 -23.11 8.55 -29.68
C THR A 5 -22.32 7.40 -29.04
N GLY A 6 -21.02 7.56 -28.85
CA GLY A 6 -20.20 6.61 -28.09
C GLY A 6 -20.70 6.37 -26.68
N ALA A 7 -21.19 7.42 -26.00
CA ALA A 7 -21.86 7.31 -24.70
C ALA A 7 -23.08 6.36 -24.73
N GLN A 8 -23.95 6.48 -25.75
CA GLN A 8 -25.12 5.61 -25.92
C GLN A 8 -24.72 4.18 -26.28
N VAL A 9 -23.69 3.99 -27.11
CA VAL A 9 -23.14 2.66 -27.44
C VAL A 9 -22.59 1.98 -26.18
N LEU A 10 -21.87 2.71 -25.32
CA LEU A 10 -21.37 2.20 -24.06
C LEU A 10 -22.50 1.80 -23.11
N ALA A 11 -23.50 2.67 -22.91
CA ALA A 11 -24.63 2.39 -22.03
C ALA A 11 -25.38 1.12 -22.45
N LYS A 12 -25.61 0.95 -23.75
CA LYS A 12 -26.21 -0.27 -24.34
C LYS A 12 -25.34 -1.51 -24.14
N ALA A 13 -24.01 -1.38 -24.32
CA ALA A 13 -23.09 -2.48 -24.05
C ALA A 13 -23.11 -2.90 -22.58
N LEU A 14 -23.13 -1.96 -21.63
CA LEU A 14 -23.25 -2.25 -20.20
C LEU A 14 -24.60 -2.90 -19.86
N LYS A 15 -25.70 -2.42 -20.46
CA LYS A 15 -27.03 -3.03 -20.32
C LYS A 15 -27.04 -4.49 -20.82
N GLN A 16 -26.41 -4.75 -21.97
CA GLN A 16 -26.27 -6.08 -22.57
C GLN A 16 -25.42 -7.04 -21.72
N GLN A 17 -24.40 -6.54 -21.01
CA GLN A 17 -23.67 -7.34 -20.01
C GLN A 17 -24.50 -7.62 -18.73
N GLY A 18 -25.64 -6.96 -18.56
CA GLY A 18 -26.54 -7.13 -17.42
C GLY A 18 -26.29 -6.18 -16.26
N VAL A 19 -25.59 -5.06 -16.48
CA VAL A 19 -25.30 -4.06 -15.43
C VAL A 19 -26.59 -3.42 -14.92
N GLN A 20 -26.82 -3.50 -13.62
CA GLN A 20 -27.99 -2.94 -12.92
C GLN A 20 -27.69 -1.60 -12.23
N VAL A 21 -26.47 -1.48 -11.69
CA VAL A 21 -25.99 -0.29 -10.96
C VAL A 21 -24.61 0.10 -11.48
N VAL A 22 -24.40 1.40 -11.66
CA VAL A 22 -23.08 2.01 -11.91
C VAL A 22 -22.81 2.99 -10.78
N PHE A 23 -21.65 2.83 -10.15
CA PHE A 23 -21.12 3.79 -9.18
C PHE A 23 -20.25 4.77 -9.98
N GLY A 24 -20.36 6.08 -9.76
CA GLY A 24 -19.51 6.99 -10.53
C GLY A 24 -19.32 8.38 -9.96
N ILE A 25 -18.36 9.10 -10.54
CA ILE A 25 -18.16 10.54 -10.40
C ILE A 25 -18.10 11.14 -11.80
N VAL A 26 -18.83 12.25 -11.98
CA VAL A 26 -19.05 12.88 -13.27
C VAL A 26 -18.31 14.20 -13.38
N GLY A 27 -17.89 14.48 -14.61
CA GLY A 27 -17.14 15.65 -15.05
C GLY A 27 -16.77 15.40 -16.52
N ILE A 28 -16.36 16.44 -17.26
CA ILE A 28 -16.02 16.28 -18.67
C ILE A 28 -14.84 15.28 -18.80
N PRO A 29 -14.89 14.28 -19.69
CA PRO A 29 -15.92 14.01 -20.70
C PRO A 29 -17.04 13.02 -20.31
N VAL A 30 -17.00 12.43 -19.11
CA VAL A 30 -17.87 11.28 -18.75
C VAL A 30 -19.30 11.63 -18.28
N VAL A 31 -19.71 12.91 -18.32
CA VAL A 31 -21.09 13.32 -17.97
C VAL A 31 -22.10 12.62 -18.89
N GLU A 32 -21.87 12.68 -20.20
CA GLU A 32 -22.74 12.12 -21.24
C GLU A 32 -22.89 10.59 -21.10
N ILE A 33 -21.87 9.91 -20.58
CA ILE A 33 -21.92 8.48 -20.26
C ILE A 33 -22.91 8.23 -19.13
N ALA A 34 -22.89 9.02 -18.05
CA ALA A 34 -23.82 8.85 -16.94
C ALA A 34 -25.28 9.10 -17.37
N ASP A 35 -25.52 10.14 -18.16
CA ASP A 35 -26.84 10.44 -18.73
C ASP A 35 -27.35 9.29 -19.61
N ALA A 36 -26.50 8.74 -20.48
CA ALA A 36 -26.83 7.60 -21.33
C ALA A 36 -27.08 6.31 -20.52
N ILE A 37 -26.31 6.06 -19.46
CA ILE A 37 -26.50 4.94 -18.51
C ILE A 37 -27.87 5.04 -17.83
N GLN A 38 -28.28 6.23 -17.40
CA GLN A 38 -29.61 6.45 -16.84
C GLN A 38 -30.73 6.31 -17.88
N ALA A 39 -30.52 6.77 -19.12
CA ALA A 39 -31.48 6.62 -20.22
C ALA A 39 -31.73 5.14 -20.61
N GLU A 40 -30.70 4.28 -20.56
CA GLU A 40 -30.83 2.82 -20.71
C GLU A 40 -31.43 2.14 -19.45
N GLY A 41 -31.86 2.90 -18.44
CA GLY A 41 -32.48 2.37 -17.22
C GLY A 41 -31.52 1.57 -16.35
N ILE A 42 -30.28 2.02 -16.21
CA ILE A 42 -29.30 1.52 -15.25
C ILE A 42 -29.23 2.52 -14.09
N LYS A 43 -29.24 2.05 -12.83
CA LYS A 43 -29.20 2.96 -11.67
C LYS A 43 -27.80 3.55 -11.52
N PHE A 44 -27.67 4.87 -11.70
CA PHE A 44 -26.45 5.59 -11.39
C PHE A 44 -26.43 6.04 -9.92
N ILE A 45 -25.32 5.81 -9.22
CA ILE A 45 -25.07 6.34 -7.86
C ILE A 45 -23.82 7.23 -7.92
N GLY A 46 -24.04 8.54 -7.86
CA GLY A 46 -22.97 9.56 -7.89
C GLY A 46 -22.28 9.72 -6.54
N PHE A 47 -20.95 9.60 -6.48
CA PHE A 47 -20.13 9.64 -5.25
C PHE A 47 -19.49 11.03 -4.99
N ARG A 48 -18.81 11.19 -3.85
CA ARG A 48 -17.99 12.38 -3.52
C ARG A 48 -16.50 12.20 -3.77
N ASN A 49 -15.95 10.99 -3.65
CA ASN A 49 -14.55 10.67 -4.01
C ASN A 49 -14.42 9.35 -4.78
N GLU A 50 -13.52 9.29 -5.77
CA GLU A 50 -13.37 8.14 -6.65
C GLU A 50 -12.79 6.91 -5.93
N GLN A 51 -12.03 7.08 -4.83
CA GLN A 51 -11.61 5.98 -3.98
C GLN A 51 -12.83 5.24 -3.41
N SER A 52 -13.71 5.95 -2.70
CA SER A 52 -14.97 5.40 -2.15
C SER A 52 -15.86 4.77 -3.24
N CYS A 53 -15.95 5.44 -4.39
CA CYS A 53 -16.70 4.96 -5.56
C CYS A 53 -16.16 3.63 -6.09
N SER A 54 -14.84 3.52 -6.24
CA SER A 54 -14.17 2.32 -6.74
C SER A 54 -14.23 1.15 -5.74
N TYR A 55 -14.27 1.43 -4.43
CA TYR A 55 -14.57 0.42 -3.40
C TYR A 55 -16.04 -0.04 -3.43
N ALA A 56 -16.99 0.85 -3.72
CA ALA A 56 -18.40 0.48 -3.87
C ALA A 56 -18.61 -0.47 -5.06
N ALA A 57 -18.00 -0.16 -6.22
CA ALA A 57 -18.01 -1.06 -7.38
C ALA A 57 -17.35 -2.42 -7.07
N SER A 58 -16.22 -2.44 -6.35
CA SER A 58 -15.56 -3.67 -5.89
C SER A 58 -16.48 -4.54 -5.02
N ALA A 59 -17.15 -3.94 -4.04
CA ALA A 59 -18.09 -4.65 -3.15
C ALA A 59 -19.33 -5.17 -3.90
N TRP A 60 -19.89 -4.39 -4.83
CA TRP A 60 -20.95 -4.85 -5.72
C TRP A 60 -20.53 -6.08 -6.54
N GLY A 61 -19.29 -6.10 -7.00
CA GLY A 61 -18.69 -7.24 -7.70
C GLY A 61 -18.67 -8.53 -6.88
N TYR A 62 -18.32 -8.41 -5.59
CA TYR A 62 -18.36 -9.53 -4.65
C TYR A 62 -19.78 -10.05 -4.38
N LEU A 63 -20.74 -9.14 -4.16
CA LEU A 63 -22.12 -9.49 -3.82
C LEU A 63 -22.89 -10.13 -4.99
N THR A 64 -22.73 -9.59 -6.19
CA THR A 64 -23.45 -10.05 -7.39
C THR A 64 -22.78 -11.21 -8.12
N GLN A 65 -21.46 -11.40 -7.96
CA GLN A 65 -20.57 -12.18 -8.85
C GLN A 65 -20.38 -11.60 -10.27
N GLN A 66 -21.04 -10.48 -10.61
CA GLN A 66 -20.89 -9.81 -11.91
C GLN A 66 -19.94 -8.61 -11.77
N PRO A 67 -19.13 -8.24 -12.78
CA PRO A 67 -18.21 -7.12 -12.67
C PRO A 67 -18.90 -5.81 -12.27
N GLY A 68 -18.56 -5.29 -11.09
CA GLY A 68 -19.09 -4.02 -10.60
C GLY A 68 -18.45 -2.85 -11.33
N VAL A 69 -19.26 -1.90 -11.79
CA VAL A 69 -18.81 -0.81 -12.67
C VAL A 69 -18.57 0.46 -11.87
N CYS A 70 -17.35 0.99 -11.98
CA CYS A 70 -16.97 2.33 -11.53
C CYS A 70 -16.78 3.25 -12.75
N LEU A 71 -17.36 4.45 -12.73
CA LEU A 71 -17.15 5.50 -13.74
C LEU A 71 -16.37 6.67 -13.11
N ALA A 72 -15.24 7.05 -13.70
CA ALA A 72 -14.40 8.14 -13.22
C ALA A 72 -14.02 9.14 -14.32
N VAL A 73 -13.76 10.38 -13.90
CA VAL A 73 -13.20 11.42 -14.77
C VAL A 73 -11.74 11.13 -15.14
N SER A 74 -11.26 11.82 -16.17
CA SER A 74 -9.88 11.72 -16.66
C SER A 74 -8.81 12.06 -15.62
N GLY A 75 -7.60 11.53 -15.85
CA GLY A 75 -6.37 11.83 -15.14
C GLY A 75 -6.49 11.61 -13.62
N PRO A 76 -6.59 12.69 -12.81
CA PRO A 76 -6.75 12.58 -11.36
C PRO A 76 -7.89 11.65 -10.91
N GLY A 77 -9.01 11.57 -11.64
CA GLY A 77 -10.13 10.69 -11.27
C GLY A 77 -9.75 9.20 -11.31
N VAL A 78 -9.08 8.77 -12.38
CA VAL A 78 -8.56 7.40 -12.50
C VAL A 78 -7.40 7.15 -11.51
N VAL A 79 -6.59 8.16 -11.19
CA VAL A 79 -5.54 8.06 -10.15
C VAL A 79 -6.15 7.80 -8.76
N HIS A 80 -7.22 8.50 -8.38
CA HIS A 80 -7.96 8.24 -7.13
C HIS A 80 -8.66 6.87 -7.16
N ALA A 81 -9.30 6.50 -8.28
CA ALA A 81 -9.97 5.21 -8.46
C ALA A 81 -9.01 3.99 -8.50
N LEU A 82 -7.71 4.21 -8.70
CA LEU A 82 -6.69 3.15 -8.72
C LEU A 82 -6.68 2.33 -7.41
N ALA A 83 -7.04 2.95 -6.29
CA ALA A 83 -7.20 2.27 -5.00
C ALA A 83 -8.17 1.09 -5.10
N GLY A 84 -9.33 1.27 -5.75
CA GLY A 84 -10.31 0.20 -5.97
C GLY A 84 -9.87 -0.85 -6.98
N ILE A 85 -9.06 -0.50 -7.99
CA ILE A 85 -8.45 -1.49 -8.91
C ILE A 85 -7.54 -2.43 -8.11
N VAL A 86 -6.54 -1.90 -7.40
CA VAL A 86 -5.57 -2.71 -6.63
C VAL A 86 -6.28 -3.52 -5.56
N HIS A 87 -7.23 -2.89 -4.86
CA HIS A 87 -8.06 -3.56 -3.87
C HIS A 87 -8.87 -4.73 -4.47
N SER A 88 -9.57 -4.52 -5.61
CA SER A 88 -10.34 -5.58 -6.28
C SER A 88 -9.46 -6.74 -6.71
N GLN A 89 -8.26 -6.45 -7.23
CA GLN A 89 -7.29 -7.46 -7.66
C GLN A 89 -6.74 -8.28 -6.48
N VAL A 90 -6.33 -7.64 -5.38
CA VAL A 90 -5.84 -8.34 -4.17
C VAL A 90 -6.97 -9.11 -3.49
N ASN A 91 -8.19 -8.57 -3.49
CA ASN A 91 -9.37 -9.20 -2.92
C ASN A 91 -10.06 -10.21 -3.83
N THR A 92 -9.64 -10.36 -5.09
CA THR A 92 -10.17 -11.30 -6.08
C THR A 92 -11.66 -11.11 -6.37
N TRP A 93 -12.08 -9.86 -6.54
CA TRP A 93 -13.47 -9.45 -6.80
C TRP A 93 -13.59 -8.84 -8.20
N PRO A 94 -14.65 -9.16 -8.98
CA PRO A 94 -14.77 -8.70 -10.37
C PRO A 94 -15.17 -7.22 -10.43
N MET A 95 -14.36 -6.39 -11.07
CA MET A 95 -14.58 -4.94 -11.13
C MET A 95 -14.12 -4.37 -12.48
N VAL A 96 -14.87 -3.42 -13.02
CA VAL A 96 -14.48 -2.66 -14.24
C VAL A 96 -14.48 -1.18 -13.91
N LEU A 97 -13.32 -0.55 -13.97
CA LEU A 97 -13.21 0.91 -13.99
C LEU A 97 -13.31 1.41 -15.43
N ILE A 98 -14.15 2.41 -15.65
CA ILE A 98 -14.28 3.14 -16.90
C ILE A 98 -13.81 4.57 -16.63
N GLY A 99 -12.74 4.99 -17.30
CA GLY A 99 -12.18 6.34 -17.16
C GLY A 99 -12.34 7.12 -18.46
N GLY A 100 -12.76 8.39 -18.35
CA GLY A 100 -12.63 9.33 -19.45
C GLY A 100 -11.16 9.63 -19.78
N ALA A 101 -10.89 10.09 -20.99
CA ALA A 101 -9.58 10.61 -21.40
C ALA A 101 -9.76 11.87 -22.27
N CYS A 102 -8.67 12.62 -22.47
CA CYS A 102 -8.64 13.73 -23.43
C CYS A 102 -8.90 13.24 -24.87
N GLU A 103 -9.15 14.17 -25.80
CA GLU A 103 -9.31 13.84 -27.22
C GLU A 103 -8.05 13.18 -27.80
N THR A 104 -8.21 12.17 -28.65
CA THR A 104 -7.09 11.42 -29.25
C THR A 104 -6.10 12.31 -30.04
N LEU A 105 -6.56 13.42 -30.61
CA LEU A 105 -5.74 14.37 -31.35
C LEU A 105 -4.89 15.30 -30.47
N LEU A 106 -5.13 15.32 -29.15
CA LEU A 106 -4.43 16.18 -28.19
C LEU A 106 -3.41 15.42 -27.33
N GLU A 107 -3.25 14.11 -27.53
CA GLU A 107 -2.28 13.31 -26.77
C GLU A 107 -0.83 13.70 -27.09
N GLY A 108 -0.01 13.82 -26.04
CA GLY A 108 1.35 14.36 -26.09
C GLY A 108 1.43 15.88 -26.10
N ALA A 109 0.30 16.60 -26.15
CA ALA A 109 0.28 18.07 -26.18
C ALA A 109 0.24 18.73 -24.78
N GLY A 110 -0.05 17.96 -23.72
CA GLY A 110 -0.35 18.49 -22.39
C GLY A 110 -1.81 18.91 -22.27
N ALA A 111 -2.73 18.08 -22.76
CA ALA A 111 -4.16 18.36 -22.77
C ALA A 111 -4.75 18.41 -21.35
N PHE A 112 -5.96 18.97 -21.22
CA PHE A 112 -6.63 19.05 -19.91
C PHE A 112 -6.87 17.64 -19.34
N GLN A 113 -6.31 17.39 -18.15
CA GLN A 113 -6.29 16.08 -17.48
C GLN A 113 -5.70 14.91 -18.32
N GLU A 114 -4.81 15.20 -19.28
CA GLU A 114 -4.07 14.17 -20.01
C GLU A 114 -3.27 13.27 -19.04
N PHE A 115 -3.42 11.96 -19.19
CA PHE A 115 -2.63 11.00 -18.42
C PHE A 115 -2.52 9.64 -19.15
N ARG A 116 -1.45 8.88 -18.88
CA ARG A 116 -1.24 7.52 -19.43
C ARG A 116 -1.94 6.45 -18.59
N GLN A 117 -3.26 6.52 -18.58
CA GLN A 117 -4.12 5.75 -17.68
C GLN A 117 -4.08 4.24 -17.99
N VAL A 118 -4.10 3.88 -19.28
CA VAL A 118 -4.03 2.47 -19.73
C VAL A 118 -2.77 1.78 -19.21
N GLU A 119 -1.62 2.46 -19.22
CA GLU A 119 -0.35 1.94 -18.74
C GLU A 119 -0.24 1.95 -17.21
N MET A 120 -0.82 2.95 -16.53
CA MET A 120 -0.91 2.98 -15.06
C MET A 120 -1.76 1.82 -14.51
N CYS A 121 -2.90 1.52 -15.14
CA CYS A 121 -3.80 0.46 -14.68
C CYS A 121 -3.32 -0.95 -15.04
N ARG A 122 -2.60 -1.11 -16.16
CA ARG A 122 -2.14 -2.41 -16.69
C ARG A 122 -1.44 -3.36 -15.69
N PRO A 123 -0.52 -2.93 -14.80
CA PRO A 123 0.11 -3.83 -13.83
C PRO A 123 -0.82 -4.30 -12.70
N TYR A 124 -2.03 -3.72 -12.58
CA TYR A 124 -2.99 -4.01 -11.51
C TYR A 124 -4.33 -4.58 -12.00
N THR A 125 -4.47 -4.78 -13.32
CA THR A 125 -5.68 -5.30 -13.96
C THR A 125 -5.41 -6.59 -14.72
N LYS A 126 -6.47 -7.37 -14.96
CA LYS A 126 -6.47 -8.52 -15.87
C LYS A 126 -6.64 -8.08 -17.34
N TYR A 127 -7.19 -6.89 -17.57
CA TYR A 127 -7.35 -6.27 -18.88
C TYR A 127 -7.36 -4.74 -18.75
N SER A 128 -6.60 -4.04 -19.60
CA SER A 128 -6.61 -2.58 -19.72
C SER A 128 -6.55 -2.20 -21.20
N ALA A 129 -7.60 -1.53 -21.70
CA ALA A 129 -7.72 -1.21 -23.12
C ALA A 129 -8.44 0.12 -23.38
N ARG A 130 -8.20 0.68 -24.57
CA ARG A 130 -8.94 1.77 -25.19
C ARG A 130 -9.59 1.24 -26.48
N PRO A 131 -10.87 1.49 -26.77
CA PRO A 131 -11.46 1.17 -28.07
C PRO A 131 -10.95 2.16 -29.12
N ALA A 132 -10.38 1.67 -30.22
CA ALA A 132 -9.83 2.53 -31.28
C ALA A 132 -10.91 3.21 -32.13
N THR A 133 -12.16 2.76 -32.05
CA THR A 133 -13.35 3.36 -32.68
C THR A 133 -14.59 3.07 -31.82
N ILE A 134 -15.65 3.86 -32.01
CA ILE A 134 -16.95 3.65 -31.33
C ILE A 134 -17.50 2.23 -31.56
N GLY A 135 -17.35 1.68 -32.77
CA GLY A 135 -17.80 0.33 -33.11
C GLY A 135 -17.11 -0.78 -32.33
N LEU A 136 -15.94 -0.53 -31.72
CA LEU A 136 -15.23 -1.49 -30.87
C LEU A 136 -15.64 -1.44 -29.40
N ILE A 137 -16.41 -0.43 -28.96
CA ILE A 137 -16.84 -0.29 -27.56
C ILE A 137 -17.52 -1.57 -27.03
N PRO A 138 -18.51 -2.20 -27.72
CA PRO A 138 -19.17 -3.41 -27.20
C PRO A 138 -18.20 -4.58 -27.00
N THR A 139 -17.23 -4.75 -27.92
CA THR A 139 -16.19 -5.79 -27.82
C THR A 139 -15.19 -5.51 -26.70
N VAL A 140 -14.83 -4.24 -26.46
CA VAL A 140 -13.94 -3.86 -25.37
C VAL A 140 -14.63 -4.01 -24.01
N VAL A 141 -15.93 -3.73 -23.92
CA VAL A 141 -16.74 -3.98 -22.72
C VAL A 141 -16.86 -5.48 -22.43
N GLU A 142 -17.25 -6.31 -23.40
CA GLU A 142 -17.31 -7.78 -23.23
C GLU A 142 -15.98 -8.32 -22.71
N ARG A 143 -14.87 -8.00 -23.37
CA ARG A 143 -13.53 -8.46 -22.96
C ARG A 143 -13.15 -8.00 -21.56
N ALA A 144 -13.49 -6.78 -21.16
CA ALA A 144 -13.23 -6.29 -19.81
C ALA A 144 -14.06 -7.05 -18.76
N PHE A 145 -15.32 -7.39 -19.06
CA PHE A 145 -16.20 -8.15 -18.17
C PHE A 145 -15.76 -9.62 -18.06
N THR A 146 -15.50 -10.27 -19.20
CA THR A 146 -14.94 -11.62 -19.27
C THR A 146 -13.60 -11.68 -18.53
N ALA A 147 -12.68 -10.74 -18.75
CA ALA A 147 -11.41 -10.69 -18.03
C ALA A 147 -11.58 -10.43 -16.53
N ALA A 148 -12.49 -9.54 -16.11
CA ALA A 148 -12.76 -9.29 -14.69
C ALA A 148 -13.32 -10.52 -13.96
N ALA A 149 -14.13 -11.35 -14.63
CA ALA A 149 -14.83 -12.48 -14.00
C ALA A 149 -14.17 -13.86 -14.20
N ALA A 150 -13.47 -14.12 -15.31
CA ALA A 150 -13.04 -15.47 -15.68
C ALA A 150 -11.93 -16.07 -14.78
N GLY A 151 -12.10 -17.33 -14.37
CA GLY A 151 -11.20 -18.03 -13.45
C GLY A 151 -11.18 -17.35 -12.07
N ARG A 152 -10.02 -16.86 -11.66
CA ARG A 152 -9.89 -15.99 -10.48
C ARG A 152 -10.38 -14.57 -10.80
N PRO A 153 -11.40 -14.02 -10.14
CA PRO A 153 -11.90 -12.68 -10.45
C PRO A 153 -10.89 -11.58 -10.09
N GLY A 154 -11.06 -10.39 -10.67
CA GLY A 154 -10.20 -9.23 -10.43
C GLY A 154 -10.61 -7.97 -11.21
N ALA A 155 -9.72 -6.99 -11.26
CA ALA A 155 -9.99 -5.68 -11.88
C ALA A 155 -9.75 -5.69 -13.39
N SER A 156 -10.53 -4.91 -14.14
CA SER A 156 -10.27 -4.50 -15.53
C SER A 156 -10.50 -3.00 -15.70
N TYR A 157 -9.92 -2.42 -16.75
CA TYR A 157 -10.00 -0.98 -17.03
C TYR A 157 -10.30 -0.69 -18.50
N ILE A 158 -11.17 0.30 -18.74
CA ILE A 158 -11.51 0.84 -20.06
C ILE A 158 -11.23 2.35 -20.06
N ASP A 159 -10.40 2.79 -21.00
CA ASP A 159 -10.10 4.20 -21.26
C ASP A 159 -10.96 4.71 -22.44
N LEU A 160 -11.62 5.87 -22.29
CA LEU A 160 -12.54 6.43 -23.27
C LEU A 160 -12.22 7.92 -23.56
N PRO A 161 -11.52 8.20 -24.68
CA PRO A 161 -11.29 9.56 -25.18
C PRO A 161 -12.59 10.34 -25.44
N ALA A 162 -12.56 11.65 -25.19
CA ALA A 162 -13.72 12.53 -25.37
C ALA A 162 -14.32 12.48 -26.79
N ASP A 163 -13.49 12.43 -27.82
CA ASP A 163 -13.88 12.29 -29.23
C ASP A 163 -14.57 10.95 -29.54
N ILE A 164 -14.21 9.88 -28.81
CA ILE A 164 -14.88 8.58 -28.89
C ILE A 164 -16.22 8.59 -28.13
N ILE A 165 -16.35 9.37 -27.05
CA ILE A 165 -17.60 9.50 -26.27
C ILE A 165 -18.65 10.30 -27.07
N GLN A 166 -18.25 11.47 -27.57
CA GLN A 166 -19.11 12.44 -28.28
C GLN A 166 -19.34 12.09 -29.75
N GLY A 167 -18.40 11.40 -30.38
CA GLY A 167 -18.49 10.98 -31.78
C GLY A 167 -19.71 10.09 -32.05
N GLN A 168 -20.14 10.07 -33.30
CA GLN A 168 -21.36 9.37 -33.74
C GLN A 168 -21.09 8.20 -34.68
N VAL A 169 -21.97 7.20 -34.62
CA VAL A 169 -21.97 6.03 -35.52
C VAL A 169 -23.39 5.66 -35.94
N ALA A 170 -23.58 5.14 -37.15
CA ALA A 170 -24.90 4.78 -37.66
C ALA A 170 -25.47 3.49 -37.06
N GLN A 171 -24.60 2.52 -36.75
CA GLN A 171 -24.92 1.22 -36.14
C GLN A 171 -23.65 0.60 -35.53
N VAL A 172 -23.82 -0.32 -34.58
CA VAL A 172 -22.73 -1.13 -34.01
C VAL A 172 -23.18 -2.59 -33.88
N GLU A 173 -22.22 -3.51 -33.91
CA GLU A 173 -22.48 -4.92 -33.60
C GLU A 173 -22.49 -5.12 -32.08
N ASN A 174 -23.50 -5.82 -31.57
CA ASN A 174 -23.59 -6.16 -30.15
C ASN A 174 -22.64 -7.31 -29.83
N ALA A 175 -21.82 -7.15 -28.78
CA ALA A 175 -21.08 -8.26 -28.20
C ALA A 175 -22.03 -9.18 -27.39
N PRO A 176 -21.72 -10.49 -27.27
CA PRO A 176 -22.45 -11.38 -26.39
C PRO A 176 -22.30 -10.97 -24.92
N ARG A 177 -23.20 -11.47 -24.06
CA ARG A 177 -23.04 -11.34 -22.61
C ARG A 177 -21.92 -12.27 -22.14
N PHE A 178 -21.05 -11.77 -21.27
CA PHE A 178 -19.94 -12.53 -20.69
C PHE A 178 -20.45 -13.79 -19.97
N ALA A 179 -19.75 -14.92 -20.15
CA ALA A 179 -20.09 -16.19 -19.55
C ALA A 179 -18.80 -16.92 -19.11
N PRO A 180 -18.35 -16.74 -17.86
CA PRO A 180 -17.15 -17.40 -17.36
C PRO A 180 -17.28 -18.93 -17.39
N ALA A 181 -16.29 -19.60 -17.98
CA ALA A 181 -16.21 -21.06 -17.92
C ALA A 181 -15.92 -21.53 -16.48
N VAL A 182 -16.61 -22.59 -16.05
CA VAL A 182 -16.41 -23.27 -14.77
C VAL A 182 -15.92 -24.70 -15.02
N GLY A 183 -15.09 -25.22 -14.12
CA GLY A 183 -14.46 -26.54 -14.24
C GLY A 183 -14.56 -27.36 -12.97
N MET A 184 -14.44 -28.68 -13.13
CA MET A 184 -14.36 -29.68 -12.06
C MET A 184 -12.89 -30.05 -11.80
N ALA A 185 -12.59 -30.59 -10.63
CA ALA A 185 -11.25 -31.05 -10.28
C ALA A 185 -10.95 -32.43 -10.90
N ASP A 186 -9.66 -32.72 -11.12
CA ASP A 186 -9.15 -34.03 -11.51
C ASP A 186 -9.74 -35.15 -10.63
N PRO A 187 -10.48 -36.14 -11.19
CA PRO A 187 -11.02 -37.25 -10.43
C PRO A 187 -9.95 -38.05 -9.66
N ALA A 188 -8.71 -38.15 -10.16
CA ALA A 188 -7.62 -38.80 -9.44
C ALA A 188 -7.17 -37.95 -8.22
N ALA A 189 -7.20 -36.63 -8.31
CA ALA A 189 -6.98 -35.73 -7.17
C ALA A 189 -8.11 -35.82 -6.15
N VAL A 190 -9.38 -35.89 -6.59
CA VAL A 190 -10.52 -36.12 -5.70
C VAL A 190 -10.35 -37.46 -4.97
N ALA A 191 -9.98 -38.54 -5.66
CA ALA A 191 -9.71 -39.84 -5.04
C ALA A 191 -8.57 -39.79 -3.99
N ARG A 192 -7.50 -39.01 -4.25
CA ARG A 192 -6.44 -38.76 -3.25
C ARG A 192 -6.96 -37.98 -2.04
N ALA A 193 -7.81 -36.97 -2.24
CA ALA A 193 -8.43 -36.21 -1.15
C ALA A 193 -9.37 -37.08 -0.29
N VAL A 194 -10.22 -37.90 -0.94
CA VAL A 194 -11.07 -38.90 -0.27
C VAL A 194 -10.23 -39.85 0.60
N GLY A 195 -9.15 -40.42 0.05
CA GLY A 195 -8.28 -41.34 0.79
C GLY A 195 -7.54 -40.69 1.98
N LEU A 196 -7.27 -39.38 1.93
CA LEU A 196 -6.72 -38.66 3.08
C LEU A 196 -7.77 -38.38 4.16
N LEU A 197 -9.00 -38.03 3.77
CA LEU A 197 -10.09 -37.70 4.69
C LEU A 197 -10.66 -38.94 5.37
N ALA A 198 -10.80 -40.05 4.65
CA ALA A 198 -11.20 -41.34 5.23
C ALA A 198 -10.18 -41.92 6.23
N ALA A 199 -8.96 -41.38 6.26
CA ALA A 199 -7.90 -41.75 7.20
C ALA A 199 -7.64 -40.69 8.29
N ALA A 200 -8.43 -39.61 8.33
CA ALA A 200 -8.25 -38.51 9.28
C ALA A 200 -8.85 -38.83 10.65
N LYS A 201 -8.21 -38.34 11.72
CA LYS A 201 -8.68 -38.44 13.11
C LYS A 201 -9.11 -37.10 13.69
N SER A 202 -8.51 -36.02 13.18
CA SER A 202 -8.77 -34.63 13.56
C SER A 202 -8.97 -33.76 12.30
N PRO A 203 -9.86 -34.12 11.35
CA PRO A 203 -10.05 -33.31 10.16
C PRO A 203 -10.71 -31.97 10.49
N LEU A 204 -10.36 -30.91 9.76
CA LEU A 204 -10.91 -29.56 9.92
C LEU A 204 -11.23 -28.91 8.56
N LEU A 205 -12.45 -28.41 8.40
CA LEU A 205 -12.83 -27.58 7.26
C LEU A 205 -12.53 -26.09 7.56
N VAL A 206 -11.91 -25.36 6.64
CA VAL A 206 -11.62 -23.93 6.77
C VAL A 206 -12.33 -23.16 5.66
N VAL A 207 -13.40 -22.44 6.03
CA VAL A 207 -14.33 -21.82 5.07
C VAL A 207 -13.86 -20.41 4.73
N GLY A 208 -13.45 -20.21 3.49
CA GLY A 208 -12.93 -18.96 2.97
C GLY A 208 -13.99 -18.01 2.41
N LYS A 209 -13.64 -16.74 2.23
CA LYS A 209 -14.47 -15.78 1.48
C LYS A 209 -14.69 -16.20 0.02
N GLY A 210 -13.84 -17.07 -0.54
CA GLY A 210 -14.04 -17.67 -1.86
C GLY A 210 -15.26 -18.59 -1.90
N ALA A 211 -15.61 -19.26 -0.80
CA ALA A 211 -16.85 -20.04 -0.69
C ALA A 211 -18.10 -19.15 -0.70
N ALA A 212 -18.07 -18.07 0.08
CA ALA A 212 -19.13 -17.06 0.10
C ALA A 212 -19.29 -16.39 -1.28
N TYR A 213 -18.18 -16.05 -1.96
CA TYR A 213 -18.22 -15.52 -3.34
C TYR A 213 -18.76 -16.54 -4.34
N ALA A 214 -18.32 -17.80 -4.30
CA ALA A 214 -18.69 -18.84 -5.27
C ALA A 214 -20.11 -19.39 -5.09
N ARG A 215 -20.87 -18.91 -4.09
CA ARG A 215 -22.20 -19.40 -3.68
C ARG A 215 -22.22 -20.88 -3.28
N ALA A 216 -21.16 -21.35 -2.61
CA ALA A 216 -21.00 -22.75 -2.20
C ALA A 216 -21.68 -23.12 -0.86
N GLU A 217 -22.52 -22.23 -0.30
CA GLU A 217 -23.20 -22.46 0.99
C GLU A 217 -24.04 -23.75 1.06
N GLU A 218 -24.67 -24.18 -0.02
CA GLU A 218 -25.47 -25.40 -0.06
C GLU A 218 -24.58 -26.65 0.03
N GLN A 219 -23.57 -26.76 -0.85
CA GLN A 219 -22.71 -27.94 -0.96
C GLN A 219 -21.80 -28.08 0.25
N ILE A 220 -21.32 -26.97 0.82
CA ILE A 220 -20.49 -26.98 2.04
C ILE A 220 -21.33 -27.33 3.27
N ARG A 221 -22.60 -26.89 3.33
CA ARG A 221 -23.52 -27.30 4.40
C ARG A 221 -23.87 -28.78 4.29
N ALA A 222 -24.19 -29.27 3.09
CA ALA A 222 -24.43 -30.69 2.86
C ALA A 222 -23.22 -31.55 3.26
N LEU A 223 -21.99 -31.11 2.95
CA LEU A 223 -20.75 -31.75 3.42
C LEU A 223 -20.65 -31.74 4.97
N VAL A 224 -20.88 -30.61 5.62
CA VAL A 224 -20.81 -30.48 7.09
C VAL A 224 -21.88 -31.31 7.79
N ASP A 225 -23.12 -31.33 7.28
CA ASP A 225 -24.25 -31.99 7.93
C ASP A 225 -24.16 -33.52 7.78
N LYS A 226 -23.91 -34.01 6.55
CA LYS A 226 -23.74 -35.45 6.21
C LYS A 226 -22.63 -36.12 7.03
N TYR A 227 -21.61 -35.35 7.41
CA TYR A 227 -20.38 -35.87 7.99
C TYR A 227 -20.02 -35.33 9.38
N GLN A 228 -20.82 -34.42 9.92
CA GLN A 228 -20.61 -33.79 11.24
C GLN A 228 -19.23 -33.14 11.40
N ALA A 229 -18.65 -32.68 10.29
CA ALA A 229 -17.29 -32.17 10.20
C ALA A 229 -17.13 -30.83 10.95
N PRO A 230 -16.12 -30.67 11.85
CA PRO A 230 -15.84 -29.39 12.47
C PRO A 230 -15.34 -28.38 11.43
N PHE A 231 -15.82 -27.14 11.51
CA PHE A 231 -15.48 -26.09 10.56
C PHE A 231 -15.09 -24.77 11.24
N LEU A 232 -14.16 -24.06 10.61
CA LEU A 232 -13.67 -22.75 11.02
C LEU A 232 -13.89 -21.74 9.90
N PRO A 233 -14.87 -20.82 10.01
CA PRO A 233 -15.01 -19.72 9.08
C PRO A 233 -13.89 -18.70 9.22
N THR A 234 -13.34 -18.26 8.09
CA THR A 234 -12.63 -16.97 7.99
C THR A 234 -13.63 -15.82 8.13
N PRO A 235 -13.22 -14.56 8.43
CA PRO A 235 -14.16 -13.47 8.70
C PRO A 235 -15.29 -13.32 7.66
N MET A 236 -14.97 -13.18 6.38
CA MET A 236 -15.98 -13.11 5.30
C MET A 236 -16.45 -14.49 4.78
N GLY A 237 -16.05 -15.58 5.44
CA GLY A 237 -16.62 -16.93 5.26
C GLY A 237 -17.69 -17.29 6.31
N LYS A 238 -17.93 -16.44 7.32
CA LYS A 238 -19.03 -16.59 8.29
C LYS A 238 -20.39 -16.63 7.59
N GLY A 239 -21.30 -17.44 8.13
CA GLY A 239 -22.66 -17.64 7.60
C GLY A 239 -22.80 -18.47 6.31
N VAL A 240 -21.71 -18.95 5.69
CA VAL A 240 -21.78 -19.95 4.60
C VAL A 240 -22.39 -21.24 5.13
N VAL A 241 -21.84 -21.73 6.24
CA VAL A 241 -22.56 -22.52 7.23
C VAL A 241 -22.94 -21.54 8.36
N PRO A 242 -24.15 -21.60 8.93
CA PRO A 242 -24.56 -20.73 10.02
C PRO A 242 -23.55 -20.74 11.18
N ASP A 243 -23.25 -19.57 11.74
CA ASP A 243 -22.25 -19.46 12.81
C ASP A 243 -22.71 -20.12 14.12
N ASP A 244 -24.01 -20.33 14.32
CA ASP A 244 -24.57 -21.06 15.46
C ASP A 244 -24.52 -22.60 15.32
N HIS A 245 -24.14 -23.12 14.15
CA HIS A 245 -24.14 -24.56 13.89
C HIS A 245 -23.21 -25.32 14.87
N PRO A 246 -23.62 -26.45 15.49
CA PRO A 246 -22.86 -27.14 16.54
C PRO A 246 -21.45 -27.62 16.17
N ARG A 247 -21.06 -27.53 14.89
CA ARG A 247 -19.72 -27.85 14.37
C ARG A 247 -18.83 -26.63 14.14
N ASN A 248 -19.28 -25.41 14.44
CA ASN A 248 -18.46 -24.21 14.36
C ASN A 248 -17.42 -24.19 15.49
N VAL A 249 -16.13 -24.28 15.16
CA VAL A 249 -15.04 -24.30 16.15
C VAL A 249 -14.32 -22.95 16.28
N SER A 250 -14.97 -21.85 15.86
CA SER A 250 -14.44 -20.47 15.99
C SER A 250 -14.02 -20.11 17.42
N SER A 251 -14.80 -20.51 18.43
CA SER A 251 -14.50 -20.28 19.85
C SER A 251 -13.28 -21.08 20.34
N ALA A 252 -12.89 -22.16 19.65
CA ALA A 252 -11.72 -22.99 19.93
C ALA A 252 -10.61 -22.85 18.86
N ARG A 253 -10.66 -21.79 18.03
CA ARG A 253 -9.86 -21.60 16.81
C ARG A 253 -8.39 -22.00 16.89
N SER A 254 -7.67 -21.62 17.95
CA SER A 254 -6.25 -21.95 18.08
C SER A 254 -6.01 -23.45 18.26
N ALA A 255 -6.84 -24.13 19.06
CA ALA A 255 -6.77 -25.58 19.27
C ALA A 255 -7.23 -26.36 18.04
N ALA A 256 -8.23 -25.83 17.30
CA ALA A 256 -8.69 -26.43 16.05
C ALA A 256 -7.57 -26.46 15.00
N LEU A 257 -6.87 -25.33 14.80
CA LEU A 257 -5.78 -25.25 13.83
C LEU A 257 -4.57 -26.10 14.24
N SER A 258 -4.16 -26.10 15.51
CA SER A 258 -2.97 -26.81 15.96
C SER A 258 -3.17 -28.31 16.20
N GLY A 259 -4.41 -28.75 16.46
CA GLY A 259 -4.76 -30.15 16.69
C GLY A 259 -5.23 -30.92 15.44
N ALA A 260 -5.43 -30.25 14.31
CA ALA A 260 -5.89 -30.89 13.08
C ALA A 260 -4.80 -31.72 12.38
N ASP A 261 -5.16 -32.90 11.85
CA ASP A 261 -4.27 -33.78 11.09
C ASP A 261 -4.52 -33.72 9.57
N VAL A 262 -5.73 -33.32 9.16
CA VAL A 262 -6.08 -32.96 7.79
C VAL A 262 -6.85 -31.63 7.78
N ILE A 263 -6.44 -30.68 6.96
CA ILE A 263 -7.10 -29.37 6.83
C ILE A 263 -7.60 -29.22 5.39
N VAL A 264 -8.90 -28.92 5.21
CA VAL A 264 -9.50 -28.62 3.90
C VAL A 264 -9.78 -27.13 3.77
N LEU A 265 -9.03 -26.43 2.92
CA LEU A 265 -9.29 -25.03 2.58
C LEU A 265 -10.37 -24.93 1.50
N LEU A 266 -11.48 -24.27 1.82
CA LEU A 266 -12.63 -24.12 0.94
C LEU A 266 -12.70 -22.66 0.45
N GLY A 267 -12.04 -22.36 -0.67
CA GLY A 267 -11.92 -20.99 -1.20
C GLY A 267 -11.18 -20.04 -0.24
N ALA A 268 -10.18 -20.57 0.48
CA ALA A 268 -9.43 -19.92 1.54
C ALA A 268 -7.92 -19.91 1.22
N ARG A 269 -7.24 -18.80 1.54
CA ARG A 269 -5.80 -18.63 1.34
C ARG A 269 -5.05 -18.64 2.66
N VAL A 270 -3.88 -19.29 2.70
CA VAL A 270 -2.99 -19.36 3.87
C VAL A 270 -2.20 -18.06 4.03
N ASN A 271 -2.91 -16.95 4.21
CA ASN A 271 -2.34 -15.60 4.33
C ASN A 271 -2.25 -15.15 5.80
N TRP A 272 -2.07 -13.85 6.04
CA TRP A 272 -1.95 -13.26 7.37
C TRP A 272 -3.15 -13.57 8.29
N LEU A 273 -4.38 -13.68 7.75
CA LEU A 273 -5.57 -14.06 8.52
C LEU A 273 -5.43 -15.48 9.10
N LEU A 274 -4.76 -16.39 8.40
CA LEU A 274 -4.42 -17.74 8.85
C LEU A 274 -2.97 -17.85 9.35
N HIS A 275 -2.36 -16.73 9.76
CA HIS A 275 -1.00 -16.63 10.30
C HIS A 275 0.08 -17.28 9.41
N PHE A 276 -0.10 -17.28 8.08
CA PHE A 276 0.80 -17.92 7.12
C PHE A 276 1.04 -19.41 7.44
N GLY A 277 0.02 -20.12 7.92
CA GLY A 277 0.09 -21.55 8.26
C GLY A 277 0.80 -21.86 9.59
N ARG A 278 1.44 -20.87 10.22
CA ARG A 278 2.27 -21.02 11.44
C ARG A 278 1.50 -21.43 12.71
N ARG A 279 0.17 -21.63 12.62
CA ARG A 279 -0.67 -22.19 13.69
C ARG A 279 -1.28 -23.55 13.32
N PHE A 280 -1.02 -24.08 12.14
CA PHE A 280 -1.42 -25.44 11.76
C PHE A 280 -0.51 -26.45 12.46
N SER A 281 -0.95 -27.69 12.65
CA SER A 281 -0.03 -28.77 13.05
C SER A 281 1.10 -28.92 12.02
N PRO A 282 2.38 -29.06 12.41
CA PRO A 282 3.47 -29.37 11.49
C PRO A 282 3.31 -30.69 10.72
N THR A 283 2.36 -31.54 11.13
CA THR A 283 2.01 -32.81 10.47
C THR A 283 0.67 -32.77 9.73
N ALA A 284 -0.02 -31.61 9.71
CA ALA A 284 -1.31 -31.46 9.03
C ALA A 284 -1.15 -31.64 7.51
N LYS A 285 -1.95 -32.53 6.92
CA LYS A 285 -2.04 -32.69 5.47
C LYS A 285 -3.03 -31.68 4.92
N LEU A 286 -2.55 -30.76 4.07
CA LEU A 286 -3.39 -29.72 3.49
C LEU A 286 -4.06 -30.20 2.20
N ILE A 287 -5.38 -30.09 2.14
CA ILE A 287 -6.19 -30.21 0.93
C ILE A 287 -6.70 -28.80 0.61
N GLN A 288 -6.46 -28.31 -0.62
CA GLN A 288 -6.83 -26.94 -0.99
C GLN A 288 -7.74 -26.95 -2.21
N ILE A 289 -8.91 -26.32 -2.07
CA ILE A 289 -9.90 -26.17 -3.14
C ILE A 289 -10.01 -24.68 -3.49
N ASP A 290 -9.58 -24.33 -4.69
CA ASP A 290 -9.57 -22.97 -5.24
C ASP A 290 -9.67 -23.01 -6.77
N VAL A 291 -10.05 -21.89 -7.39
CA VAL A 291 -10.12 -21.73 -8.85
C VAL A 291 -8.77 -21.32 -9.45
N CYS A 292 -7.82 -20.88 -8.63
CA CYS A 292 -6.51 -20.37 -9.01
C CYS A 292 -5.40 -21.42 -8.74
N PRO A 293 -4.80 -22.03 -9.79
CA PRO A 293 -3.64 -22.92 -9.62
C PRO A 293 -2.47 -22.27 -8.87
N GLU A 294 -2.26 -20.97 -9.06
CA GLU A 294 -1.13 -20.20 -8.53
C GLU A 294 -1.20 -19.92 -7.01
N GLU A 295 -2.35 -20.20 -6.37
CA GLU A 295 -2.49 -20.11 -4.89
C GLU A 295 -2.25 -21.46 -4.19
N MET A 296 -2.09 -22.56 -4.95
CA MET A 296 -1.96 -23.91 -4.40
C MET A 296 -0.63 -24.09 -3.65
N GLY A 297 -0.70 -24.34 -2.33
CA GLY A 297 0.47 -24.59 -1.48
C GLY A 297 1.26 -23.32 -1.08
N VAL A 298 0.71 -22.13 -1.33
CA VAL A 298 1.32 -20.88 -0.88
C VAL A 298 1.34 -20.82 0.66
N ASN A 299 2.52 -20.60 1.23
CA ASN A 299 2.82 -20.56 2.68
C ASN A 299 2.62 -21.85 3.50
N ALA A 300 2.12 -22.96 2.92
CA ALA A 300 1.98 -24.23 3.63
C ALA A 300 2.10 -25.44 2.68
N PRO A 301 2.83 -26.52 3.04
CA PRO A 301 2.96 -27.70 2.21
C PRO A 301 1.61 -28.33 1.85
N LEU A 302 1.38 -28.56 0.55
CA LEU A 302 0.13 -29.08 0.03
C LEU A 302 0.19 -30.59 -0.18
N ALA A 303 -0.81 -31.32 0.33
CA ALA A 303 -0.97 -32.75 0.10
C ALA A 303 -1.83 -33.05 -1.13
N VAL A 304 -2.92 -32.29 -1.36
CA VAL A 304 -3.75 -32.39 -2.57
C VAL A 304 -4.26 -31.01 -3.02
N ALA A 305 -3.97 -30.66 -4.27
CA ALA A 305 -4.62 -29.55 -4.98
C ALA A 305 -5.93 -30.05 -5.64
N LEU A 306 -7.03 -29.33 -5.42
CA LEU A 306 -8.31 -29.54 -6.09
C LEU A 306 -8.68 -28.25 -6.83
N VAL A 307 -8.12 -28.05 -8.02
CA VAL A 307 -8.39 -26.87 -8.86
C VAL A 307 -9.78 -26.98 -9.47
N GLY A 308 -10.65 -25.99 -9.27
CA GLY A 308 -11.96 -25.93 -9.93
C GLY A 308 -12.95 -24.93 -9.31
N HIS A 309 -14.19 -24.96 -9.79
CA HIS A 309 -15.27 -24.12 -9.29
C HIS A 309 -15.84 -24.72 -8.00
N LEU A 310 -15.76 -23.97 -6.89
CA LEU A 310 -15.89 -24.51 -5.53
C LEU A 310 -17.16 -25.36 -5.27
N PRO A 311 -18.39 -24.96 -5.69
CA PRO A 311 -19.58 -25.78 -5.51
C PRO A 311 -19.45 -27.17 -6.14
N LEU A 312 -18.98 -27.24 -7.40
CA LEU A 312 -18.83 -28.49 -8.14
C LEU A 312 -17.77 -29.40 -7.50
N VAL A 313 -16.66 -28.82 -7.03
CA VAL A 313 -15.57 -29.62 -6.44
C VAL A 313 -15.89 -30.09 -5.03
N VAL A 314 -16.65 -29.31 -4.25
CA VAL A 314 -17.21 -29.77 -2.96
C VAL A 314 -18.25 -30.87 -3.20
N GLN A 315 -19.06 -30.77 -4.26
CA GLN A 315 -19.98 -31.84 -4.65
C GLN A 315 -19.22 -33.13 -5.02
N GLN A 316 -18.23 -33.07 -5.92
CA GLN A 316 -17.35 -34.20 -6.26
C GLN A 316 -16.76 -34.89 -5.03
N LEU A 317 -16.29 -34.10 -4.06
CA LEU A 317 -15.72 -34.62 -2.81
C LEU A 317 -16.80 -35.28 -1.93
N THR A 318 -17.98 -34.67 -1.83
CA THR A 318 -19.12 -35.17 -1.03
C THR A 318 -19.70 -36.47 -1.58
N ASP A 319 -19.68 -36.65 -2.90
CA ASP A 319 -20.19 -37.84 -3.59
C ASP A 319 -19.17 -38.99 -3.61
N ALA A 320 -17.87 -38.67 -3.74
CA ALA A 320 -16.80 -39.67 -3.74
C ALA A 320 -16.40 -40.16 -2.32
N LEU A 321 -16.77 -39.43 -1.26
CA LEU A 321 -16.62 -39.86 0.13
C LEU A 321 -17.67 -40.94 0.50
N ALA A 322 -17.19 -42.15 0.79
CA ALA A 322 -18.00 -43.26 1.31
C ALA A 322 -17.67 -43.53 2.78
N GLY A 323 -18.70 -43.75 3.61
CA GLY A 323 -18.56 -43.79 5.08
C GLY A 323 -18.45 -42.39 5.70
N PRO A 324 -18.49 -42.27 7.04
CA PRO A 324 -18.41 -40.99 7.73
C PRO A 324 -16.97 -40.45 7.75
N PHE A 325 -16.85 -39.12 7.73
CA PHE A 325 -15.61 -38.34 7.80
C PHE A 325 -14.90 -38.41 9.18
N MET A 326 -15.59 -39.00 10.18
CA MET A 326 -15.12 -39.24 11.53
C MET A 326 -15.72 -40.56 12.05
N ALA A 327 -15.06 -41.19 13.03
CA ALA A 327 -15.79 -42.02 13.99
C ALA A 327 -16.85 -41.16 14.73
N ASP A 328 -17.80 -41.79 15.43
CA ASP A 328 -18.98 -41.10 15.96
C ASP A 328 -18.60 -39.80 16.73
N PRO A 329 -19.36 -38.69 16.61
CA PRO A 329 -19.16 -37.50 17.45
C PRO A 329 -19.08 -37.77 18.96
N GLY A 330 -19.66 -38.87 19.45
CA GLY A 330 -19.52 -39.40 20.82
C GLY A 330 -18.18 -40.09 21.11
N GLU A 331 -17.36 -40.38 20.09
CA GLU A 331 -16.09 -41.12 20.16
C GLU A 331 -14.84 -40.27 19.90
N SER A 332 -14.93 -39.17 19.12
CA SER A 332 -13.76 -38.32 18.81
C SER A 332 -13.32 -37.38 19.95
N ASP A 333 -12.13 -37.61 20.51
CA ASP A 333 -11.48 -36.71 21.49
C ASP A 333 -11.18 -35.31 20.96
N PHE A 334 -10.84 -35.16 19.67
CA PHE A 334 -10.55 -33.85 19.06
C PHE A 334 -11.77 -32.93 19.17
N VAL A 335 -12.92 -33.38 18.65
CA VAL A 335 -14.20 -32.65 18.72
C VAL A 335 -14.65 -32.41 20.17
N ARG A 336 -14.55 -33.39 21.07
CA ARG A 336 -14.81 -33.16 22.52
C ARG A 336 -13.94 -32.04 23.08
N GLY A 337 -12.64 -32.07 22.80
CA GLY A 337 -11.67 -31.07 23.23
C GLY A 337 -11.98 -29.68 22.70
N LEU A 338 -12.40 -29.55 21.44
CA LEU A 338 -12.80 -28.26 20.85
C LEU A 338 -14.09 -27.72 21.46
N VAL A 339 -15.11 -28.55 21.69
CA VAL A 339 -16.35 -28.12 22.37
C VAL A 339 -16.07 -27.64 23.80
N ALA A 340 -15.21 -28.35 24.55
CA ALA A 340 -14.82 -27.96 25.90
C ALA A 340 -14.04 -26.63 25.93
N HIS A 341 -13.07 -26.44 25.04
CA HIS A 341 -12.37 -25.16 24.90
C HIS A 341 -13.30 -24.02 24.46
N GLY A 342 -14.25 -24.32 23.58
CA GLY A 342 -15.22 -23.35 23.08
C GLY A 342 -16.12 -22.78 24.19
N ARG A 343 -16.62 -23.64 25.08
CA ARG A 343 -17.42 -23.23 26.26
C ARG A 343 -16.63 -22.31 27.19
N LYS A 344 -15.44 -22.75 27.63
CA LYS A 344 -14.54 -21.98 28.50
C LYS A 344 -14.16 -20.61 27.91
N ASN A 345 -13.97 -20.54 26.60
CA ASN A 345 -13.68 -19.28 25.92
C ASN A 345 -14.93 -18.38 25.80
N ALA A 346 -16.12 -18.93 25.61
CA ALA A 346 -17.37 -18.17 25.58
C ALA A 346 -17.71 -17.57 26.96
N GLU A 347 -17.56 -18.35 28.05
CA GLU A 347 -17.69 -17.89 29.44
C GLU A 347 -16.84 -16.62 29.68
N ARG A 348 -15.56 -16.66 29.28
CA ARG A 348 -14.63 -15.52 29.40
C ARG A 348 -14.94 -14.33 28.46
N GLN A 349 -15.69 -14.52 27.38
CA GLN A 349 -16.16 -13.37 26.58
C GLN A 349 -17.40 -12.73 27.21
N ASN A 350 -18.27 -13.50 27.87
CA ASN A 350 -19.44 -12.95 28.56
C ASN A 350 -19.04 -11.98 29.68
N GLU A 351 -17.97 -12.25 30.42
CA GLU A 351 -17.35 -11.32 31.38
C GLU A 351 -17.04 -9.93 30.77
N ARG A 352 -16.71 -9.88 29.48
CA ARG A 352 -16.37 -8.64 28.74
C ARG A 352 -17.58 -7.98 28.11
N TYR A 353 -18.61 -8.76 27.75
CA TYR A 353 -19.88 -8.25 27.24
C TYR A 353 -20.74 -7.62 28.33
N LEU A 354 -20.53 -8.02 29.59
CA LEU A 354 -21.27 -7.56 30.77
C LEU A 354 -20.49 -6.52 31.62
N ASN A 355 -19.42 -5.92 31.09
CA ASN A 355 -18.74 -4.83 31.77
C ASN A 355 -19.39 -3.48 31.40
N ASP A 356 -20.27 -2.99 32.27
CA ASP A 356 -20.96 -1.70 32.19
C ASP A 356 -20.12 -0.49 32.70
N GLU A 357 -18.81 -0.64 32.93
CA GLU A 357 -17.93 0.50 33.21
C GLU A 357 -17.99 1.58 32.12
N LEU A 358 -17.99 2.84 32.55
CA LEU A 358 -17.89 4.00 31.66
C LEU A 358 -16.45 4.58 31.65
N PRO A 359 -16.02 5.25 30.56
CA PRO A 359 -16.61 5.16 29.22
C PRO A 359 -16.58 3.70 28.71
N MET A 360 -17.54 3.34 27.86
CA MET A 360 -17.74 1.94 27.41
C MET A 360 -16.48 1.31 26.80
N THR A 361 -16.38 -0.02 26.85
CA THR A 361 -15.37 -0.78 26.08
C THR A 361 -15.90 -1.20 24.70
N TYR A 362 -15.01 -1.51 23.75
CA TYR A 362 -15.38 -2.14 22.46
C TYR A 362 -16.31 -3.36 22.63
N TYR A 363 -16.01 -4.23 23.60
CA TYR A 363 -16.79 -5.45 23.84
C TYR A 363 -18.20 -5.13 24.35
N ARG A 364 -18.34 -4.13 25.23
CA ARG A 364 -19.65 -3.71 25.75
C ARG A 364 -20.52 -3.04 24.70
N ALA A 365 -19.93 -2.13 23.90
CA ALA A 365 -20.62 -1.48 22.79
C ALA A 365 -21.05 -2.48 21.70
N PHE A 366 -20.20 -3.44 21.36
CA PHE A 366 -20.56 -4.49 20.39
C PHE A 366 -21.61 -5.47 20.92
N ALA A 367 -21.65 -5.75 22.22
CA ALA A 367 -22.73 -6.53 22.82
C ALA A 367 -24.09 -5.81 22.66
N GLU A 368 -24.15 -4.51 22.96
CA GLU A 368 -25.36 -3.69 22.85
C GLU A 368 -25.89 -3.61 21.41
N ILE A 369 -24.98 -3.45 20.44
CA ILE A 369 -25.30 -3.47 19.01
C ILE A 369 -25.79 -4.86 18.60
N LYS A 370 -25.05 -5.93 18.94
CA LYS A 370 -25.35 -7.32 18.56
C LYS A 370 -26.75 -7.76 18.98
N GLN A 371 -27.18 -7.38 20.19
CA GLN A 371 -28.50 -7.72 20.72
C GLN A 371 -29.67 -7.15 19.90
N ARG A 372 -29.45 -6.11 19.08
CA ARG A 372 -30.48 -5.45 18.26
C ARG A 372 -30.37 -5.71 16.76
N LEU A 373 -29.32 -6.38 16.29
CA LEU A 373 -29.18 -6.65 14.86
C LEU A 373 -30.20 -7.72 14.41
N PRO A 374 -30.95 -7.50 13.32
CA PRO A 374 -31.82 -8.53 12.76
C PRO A 374 -30.96 -9.69 12.18
N ALA A 375 -31.52 -10.90 12.14
CA ALA A 375 -30.77 -12.10 11.75
C ALA A 375 -30.25 -12.10 10.29
N ASP A 376 -30.81 -11.23 9.43
CA ASP A 376 -30.40 -11.04 8.04
C ASP A 376 -29.55 -9.77 7.82
N VAL A 377 -29.15 -9.07 8.89
CA VAL A 377 -28.35 -7.84 8.82
C VAL A 377 -27.15 -7.97 7.90
N VAL A 378 -26.79 -6.89 7.20
CA VAL A 378 -25.48 -6.80 6.53
C VAL A 378 -24.58 -5.92 7.40
N LEU A 379 -23.48 -6.49 7.90
CA LEU A 379 -22.51 -5.76 8.69
C LEU A 379 -21.28 -5.41 7.84
N VAL A 380 -21.00 -4.12 7.70
CA VAL A 380 -19.68 -3.64 7.28
C VAL A 380 -18.86 -3.36 8.54
N SER A 381 -17.61 -3.85 8.61
CA SER A 381 -16.72 -3.65 9.76
C SER A 381 -15.38 -3.05 9.33
N GLU A 382 -14.95 -1.94 9.96
CA GLU A 382 -13.73 -1.23 9.57
C GLU A 382 -13.04 -0.48 10.73
N GLY A 383 -11.80 -0.04 10.52
CA GLY A 383 -10.91 0.51 11.56
C GLY A 383 -10.18 -0.59 12.32
N ALA A 384 -8.96 -0.35 12.80
CA ALA A 384 -8.06 -1.41 13.28
C ALA A 384 -8.66 -2.28 14.40
N ASN A 385 -8.74 -1.76 15.63
CA ASN A 385 -9.29 -2.50 16.77
C ASN A 385 -10.80 -2.75 16.61
N THR A 386 -11.53 -1.79 16.03
CA THR A 386 -12.97 -1.92 15.73
C THR A 386 -13.26 -3.16 14.89
N MET A 387 -12.60 -3.34 13.74
CA MET A 387 -12.78 -4.50 12.87
C MET A 387 -12.31 -5.79 13.54
N ASP A 388 -11.12 -5.81 14.13
CA ASP A 388 -10.53 -7.05 14.65
C ASP A 388 -11.27 -7.58 15.89
N ILE A 389 -11.80 -6.70 16.74
CA ILE A 389 -12.72 -7.12 17.81
C ILE A 389 -14.09 -7.48 17.21
N ALA A 390 -14.60 -6.75 16.21
CA ALA A 390 -15.87 -7.10 15.55
C ALA A 390 -15.84 -8.47 14.86
N ARG A 391 -14.66 -9.03 14.53
CA ARG A 391 -14.49 -10.39 14.01
C ARG A 391 -14.78 -11.48 15.06
N THR A 392 -14.63 -11.18 16.34
CA THR A 392 -14.87 -12.14 17.44
C THR A 392 -16.24 -11.99 18.09
N VAL A 393 -16.93 -10.85 17.90
CA VAL A 393 -18.23 -10.58 18.55
C VAL A 393 -19.43 -10.83 17.64
N PHE A 394 -19.39 -10.44 16.36
CA PHE A 394 -20.56 -10.56 15.46
C PHE A 394 -20.58 -11.89 14.70
N ASP A 395 -21.74 -12.55 14.70
CA ASP A 395 -22.01 -13.87 14.12
C ASP A 395 -23.10 -13.75 13.05
N PHE A 396 -23.08 -14.63 12.05
CA PHE A 396 -23.92 -14.54 10.85
C PHE A 396 -24.53 -15.90 10.48
N GLN A 397 -25.83 -15.91 10.19
CA GLN A 397 -26.55 -17.12 9.76
C GLN A 397 -26.73 -17.22 8.23
N LEU A 398 -26.30 -16.21 7.50
CA LEU A 398 -26.38 -16.13 6.03
C LEU A 398 -25.04 -15.69 5.42
N PRO A 399 -24.65 -16.24 4.25
CA PRO A 399 -23.40 -15.89 3.59
C PRO A 399 -23.43 -14.47 3.02
N ARG A 400 -22.24 -13.89 2.81
CA ARG A 400 -22.06 -12.54 2.22
C ARG A 400 -22.77 -11.41 3.00
N ARG A 401 -23.14 -11.66 4.25
CA ARG A 401 -23.68 -10.65 5.19
C ARG A 401 -22.61 -9.89 5.96
N ARG A 402 -21.39 -10.44 6.11
CA ARG A 402 -20.23 -9.71 6.64
C ARG A 402 -19.35 -9.19 5.50
N LEU A 403 -19.02 -7.90 5.54
CA LEU A 403 -18.01 -7.26 4.69
C LEU A 403 -16.94 -6.58 5.57
N ASP A 404 -15.66 -6.83 5.29
CA ASP A 404 -14.54 -6.04 5.84
C ASP A 404 -13.45 -5.84 4.76
N CYS A 405 -12.36 -5.13 5.06
CA CYS A 405 -11.26 -4.89 4.10
C CYS A 405 -10.54 -6.18 3.63
N ALA A 406 -10.94 -7.33 4.17
CA ALA A 406 -10.68 -8.66 3.69
C ALA A 406 -9.19 -9.03 3.67
N THR A 407 -8.59 -9.21 2.49
CA THR A 407 -7.17 -9.61 2.37
C THR A 407 -6.23 -8.41 2.25
N PHE A 408 -6.68 -7.29 1.68
CA PHE A 408 -5.82 -6.15 1.40
C PHE A 408 -5.58 -5.23 2.60
N ALA A 409 -6.40 -5.34 3.66
CA ALA A 409 -6.24 -4.61 4.93
C ALA A 409 -6.29 -3.07 4.81
N ASN A 410 -6.82 -2.52 3.72
CA ASN A 410 -6.91 -1.08 3.48
C ASN A 410 -8.06 -0.42 4.26
N MET A 411 -7.83 0.84 4.67
CA MET A 411 -8.85 1.72 5.27
C MET A 411 -9.49 2.63 4.21
N GLY A 412 -10.65 3.19 4.54
CA GLY A 412 -11.52 3.99 3.67
C GLY A 412 -12.59 3.21 2.91
N VAL A 413 -12.81 1.93 3.21
CA VAL A 413 -13.77 1.09 2.46
C VAL A 413 -15.23 1.21 2.94
N GLY A 414 -15.45 1.60 4.19
CA GLY A 414 -16.69 1.37 4.93
C GLY A 414 -17.95 1.94 4.30
N LEU A 415 -17.99 3.24 4.01
CA LEU A 415 -19.18 3.88 3.42
C LEU A 415 -19.42 3.41 1.97
N GLY A 416 -18.37 3.25 1.17
CA GLY A 416 -18.49 2.74 -0.20
C GLY A 416 -19.08 1.32 -0.25
N TYR A 417 -18.58 0.44 0.62
CA TYR A 417 -19.16 -0.89 0.84
C TYR A 417 -20.62 -0.81 1.31
N ALA A 418 -20.94 0.04 2.29
CA ALA A 418 -22.29 0.13 2.86
C ALA A 418 -23.32 0.60 1.80
N ILE A 419 -22.96 1.60 1.00
CA ILE A 419 -23.75 2.09 -0.13
C ILE A 419 -24.00 0.98 -1.15
N ALA A 420 -22.97 0.23 -1.55
CA ALA A 420 -23.12 -0.90 -2.47
C ALA A 420 -23.96 -2.05 -1.88
N ALA A 421 -23.78 -2.34 -0.59
CA ALA A 421 -24.53 -3.38 0.11
C ALA A 421 -26.02 -3.04 0.23
N GLN A 422 -26.39 -1.81 0.57
CA GLN A 422 -27.80 -1.40 0.72
C GLN A 422 -28.49 -1.22 -0.63
N ALA A 423 -27.72 -0.91 -1.69
CA ALA A 423 -28.22 -0.93 -3.06
C ALA A 423 -28.50 -2.36 -3.59
N TYR A 424 -27.89 -3.39 -2.99
CA TYR A 424 -28.06 -4.80 -3.37
C TYR A 424 -29.10 -5.52 -2.48
N TYR A 425 -28.96 -5.39 -1.17
CA TYR A 425 -29.89 -5.93 -0.17
C TYR A 425 -30.96 -4.89 0.19
N VAL A 426 -31.91 -4.66 -0.72
CA VAL A 426 -32.94 -3.62 -0.54
C VAL A 426 -33.88 -3.86 0.66
N GLU A 427 -34.17 -5.12 1.00
CA GLU A 427 -35.05 -5.51 2.11
C GLU A 427 -34.34 -5.57 3.48
N SER A 428 -33.01 -5.70 3.51
CA SER A 428 -32.24 -5.92 4.74
C SER A 428 -31.60 -4.62 5.24
N ARG A 429 -31.51 -4.44 6.56
CA ARG A 429 -30.74 -3.31 7.13
C ARG A 429 -29.24 -3.52 6.93
N VAL A 430 -28.55 -2.49 6.43
CA VAL A 430 -27.08 -2.42 6.40
C VAL A 430 -26.57 -1.53 7.53
N VAL A 431 -25.67 -2.10 8.34
CA VAL A 431 -25.03 -1.42 9.48
C VAL A 431 -23.52 -1.38 9.24
N ALA A 432 -22.94 -0.18 9.25
CA ALA A 432 -21.50 0.04 9.10
C ALA A 432 -20.88 0.41 10.44
N VAL A 433 -20.20 -0.56 11.08
CA VAL A 433 -19.49 -0.38 12.35
C VAL A 433 -18.02 -0.06 12.05
N VAL A 434 -17.65 1.21 12.20
CA VAL A 434 -16.38 1.77 11.72
C VAL A 434 -15.64 2.50 12.84
N GLY A 435 -14.31 2.38 12.91
CA GLY A 435 -13.52 3.23 13.80
C GLY A 435 -13.51 4.69 13.33
N ASP A 436 -13.41 5.64 14.26
CA ASP A 436 -13.23 7.09 14.01
C ASP A 436 -12.24 7.41 12.87
N SER A 437 -11.07 6.81 12.94
CA SER A 437 -9.94 6.91 12.02
C SER A 437 -10.20 6.27 10.65
N ALA A 438 -11.10 5.30 10.54
CA ALA A 438 -11.56 4.75 9.26
C ALA A 438 -12.69 5.61 8.66
N PHE A 439 -13.62 6.07 9.51
CA PHE A 439 -14.72 6.94 9.11
C PHE A 439 -14.21 8.24 8.46
N GLY A 440 -13.14 8.84 9.00
CA GLY A 440 -12.52 10.06 8.46
C GLY A 440 -12.13 10.01 6.98
N PHE A 441 -11.82 8.83 6.41
CA PHE A 441 -11.52 8.67 4.98
C PHE A 441 -12.74 8.83 4.07
N SER A 442 -13.95 8.50 4.56
CA SER A 442 -15.14 8.34 3.72
C SER A 442 -16.41 9.03 4.24
N ALA A 443 -16.30 9.82 5.32
CA ALA A 443 -17.39 10.53 5.98
C ALA A 443 -18.29 11.36 5.05
N MET A 444 -17.74 11.98 3.99
CA MET A 444 -18.54 12.77 3.05
C MET A 444 -19.47 11.93 2.16
N GLU A 445 -19.30 10.60 2.09
CA GLU A 445 -20.24 9.72 1.40
C GLU A 445 -21.55 9.50 2.17
N LEU A 446 -21.68 10.04 3.39
CA LEU A 446 -22.99 10.24 4.02
C LEU A 446 -23.93 11.04 3.11
N GLU A 447 -23.42 12.09 2.43
CA GLU A 447 -24.20 12.87 1.45
C GLU A 447 -24.63 12.01 0.27
N THR A 448 -23.74 11.17 -0.25
CA THR A 448 -24.05 10.19 -1.31
C THR A 448 -25.16 9.24 -0.88
N ALA A 449 -25.12 8.71 0.34
CA ALA A 449 -26.13 7.80 0.84
C ALA A 449 -27.49 8.49 1.09
N VAL A 450 -27.51 9.72 1.61
CA VAL A 450 -28.74 10.53 1.75
C VAL A 450 -29.34 10.86 0.39
N ARG A 451 -28.53 11.37 -0.55
CA ARG A 451 -28.95 11.71 -1.93
C ARG A 451 -29.42 10.49 -2.71
N ALA A 452 -28.81 9.32 -2.49
CA ALA A 452 -29.25 8.04 -3.05
C ALA A 452 -30.44 7.39 -2.29
N ARG A 453 -30.90 8.01 -1.19
CA ARG A 453 -31.99 7.55 -0.31
C ARG A 453 -31.79 6.13 0.21
N LEU A 454 -30.59 5.86 0.75
CA LEU A 454 -30.23 4.55 1.30
C LEU A 454 -30.38 4.55 2.84
N PRO A 455 -31.17 3.64 3.44
CA PRO A 455 -31.44 3.58 4.88
C PRO A 455 -30.27 2.98 5.69
N LEU A 456 -29.06 3.49 5.51
CA LEU A 456 -27.86 3.04 6.23
C LEU A 456 -27.91 3.40 7.71
N ILE A 457 -27.32 2.55 8.54
CA ILE A 457 -26.94 2.89 9.92
C ILE A 457 -25.42 2.89 9.97
N VAL A 458 -24.81 4.02 10.33
CA VAL A 458 -23.35 4.13 10.52
C VAL A 458 -23.09 4.25 12.01
N VAL A 459 -22.36 3.30 12.60
CA VAL A 459 -21.92 3.37 14.00
C VAL A 459 -20.43 3.67 14.00
N VAL A 460 -20.08 4.91 14.35
CA VAL A 460 -18.68 5.32 14.52
C VAL A 460 -18.27 4.97 15.95
N ILE A 461 -17.35 4.03 16.08
CA ILE A 461 -16.72 3.67 17.35
C ILE A 461 -15.53 4.61 17.56
N ASN A 462 -15.67 5.50 18.54
CA ASN A 462 -14.83 6.66 18.73
C ASN A 462 -14.05 6.53 20.03
N ASN A 463 -12.81 6.05 19.91
CA ASN A 463 -11.82 6.00 20.99
C ASN A 463 -10.82 7.18 20.93
N SER A 464 -11.09 8.17 20.06
CA SER A 464 -10.28 9.36 19.83
C SER A 464 -8.84 9.05 19.38
N GLY A 465 -8.68 8.08 18.46
CA GLY A 465 -7.42 7.87 17.76
C GLY A 465 -7.18 6.50 17.14
N ILE A 466 -6.08 6.37 16.41
CA ILE A 466 -5.68 5.13 15.74
C ILE A 466 -5.21 4.12 16.81
N TYR A 467 -5.79 2.92 16.77
CA TYR A 467 -5.64 1.83 17.75
C TYR A 467 -6.15 2.17 19.16
N PHE A 468 -5.46 3.06 19.86
CA PHE A 468 -5.64 3.31 21.29
C PHE A 468 -6.33 4.65 21.53
N GLY A 469 -5.86 5.72 20.88
CA GLY A 469 -6.30 7.09 21.13
C GLY A 469 -5.78 7.67 22.44
N LEU A 470 -6.33 8.81 22.85
CA LEU A 470 -6.04 9.51 24.10
C LEU A 470 -7.35 9.99 24.72
N ASP A 471 -7.39 10.10 26.05
CA ASP A 471 -8.46 10.86 26.71
C ASP A 471 -8.20 12.37 26.62
N ARG A 472 -9.15 13.17 27.12
CA ARG A 472 -9.09 14.63 27.01
C ARG A 472 -7.91 15.24 27.76
N ASP A 473 -7.56 14.70 28.92
CA ASP A 473 -6.51 15.24 29.77
C ASP A 473 -5.13 14.84 29.21
N GLN A 474 -4.96 13.57 28.84
CA GLN A 474 -3.78 13.07 28.14
C GLN A 474 -3.50 13.79 26.82
N TYR A 475 -4.53 14.25 26.11
CA TYR A 475 -4.39 15.01 24.86
C TYR A 475 -3.94 16.46 25.13
N GLU A 476 -4.56 17.15 26.10
CA GLU A 476 -4.15 18.53 26.43
C GLU A 476 -2.77 18.58 27.12
N GLU A 477 -2.39 17.58 27.92
CA GLU A 477 -1.02 17.39 28.44
C GLU A 477 0.04 17.28 27.33
N ARG A 478 -0.35 16.76 26.16
CA ARG A 478 0.55 16.45 25.03
C ARG A 478 0.35 17.36 23.84
N ARG A 479 -0.42 18.44 24.00
CA ARG A 479 -0.96 19.27 22.92
C ARG A 479 0.07 19.86 21.95
N ASP A 480 1.26 20.17 22.46
CA ASP A 480 2.37 20.70 21.66
C ASP A 480 3.12 19.61 20.86
N VAL A 481 3.04 18.34 21.29
CA VAL A 481 3.71 17.18 20.68
C VAL A 481 2.80 15.94 20.76
N LEU A 482 1.69 15.98 20.02
CA LEU A 482 0.73 14.88 19.99
C LEU A 482 1.34 13.63 19.33
N PRO A 483 1.04 12.41 19.83
CA PRO A 483 1.41 11.16 19.15
C PRO A 483 0.86 11.10 17.73
N SER A 484 1.60 10.46 16.81
CA SER A 484 1.21 10.32 15.40
C SER A 484 -0.11 9.55 15.16
N THR A 485 -0.59 8.85 16.19
CA THR A 485 -1.87 8.10 16.21
C THR A 485 -3.02 8.85 16.89
N ALA A 486 -2.80 10.04 17.48
CA ALA A 486 -3.85 10.77 18.18
C ALA A 486 -4.85 11.40 17.21
N LEU A 487 -6.13 11.39 17.60
CA LEU A 487 -7.16 12.25 17.02
C LEU A 487 -7.71 13.16 18.13
N THR A 488 -8.40 14.23 17.76
CA THR A 488 -9.00 15.14 18.74
C THR A 488 -10.02 14.40 19.63
N PRO A 489 -10.01 14.61 20.97
CA PRO A 489 -10.96 13.96 21.87
C PRO A 489 -12.42 14.30 21.57
N GLU A 490 -13.27 13.27 21.55
CA GLU A 490 -14.73 13.38 21.46
C GLU A 490 -15.24 14.11 20.20
N VAL A 491 -14.57 13.95 19.04
CA VAL A 491 -15.03 14.57 17.77
C VAL A 491 -16.48 14.23 17.47
N ARG A 492 -17.26 15.28 17.18
CA ARG A 492 -18.73 15.28 17.03
C ARG A 492 -19.15 14.85 15.61
N TYR A 493 -18.79 13.64 15.21
CA TYR A 493 -19.03 13.10 13.86
C TYR A 493 -20.51 13.06 13.46
N GLU A 494 -21.43 12.98 14.42
CA GLU A 494 -22.87 12.96 14.19
C GLU A 494 -23.43 14.29 13.65
N LEU A 495 -22.78 15.42 13.97
CA LEU A 495 -23.13 16.73 13.40
C LEU A 495 -22.82 16.80 11.90
N ILE A 496 -21.91 15.96 11.39
CA ILE A 496 -21.65 15.82 9.95
C ILE A 496 -22.84 15.16 9.26
N ALA A 497 -23.50 14.20 9.92
CA ALA A 497 -24.71 13.56 9.41
C ALA A 497 -25.88 14.57 9.36
N GLU A 498 -26.08 15.34 10.43
CA GLU A 498 -27.08 16.42 10.46
C GLU A 498 -26.85 17.45 9.36
N ALA A 499 -25.60 17.89 9.16
CA ALA A 499 -25.22 18.86 8.13
C ALA A 499 -25.47 18.39 6.69
N VAL A 500 -25.62 17.07 6.44
CA VAL A 500 -26.00 16.51 5.13
C VAL A 500 -27.44 15.97 5.09
N GLY A 501 -28.27 16.26 6.09
CA GLY A 501 -29.69 15.90 6.13
C GLY A 501 -30.01 14.48 6.63
N ALA A 502 -29.08 13.83 7.32
CA ALA A 502 -29.29 12.58 8.04
C ALA A 502 -29.52 12.82 9.54
N LYS A 503 -29.89 11.77 10.29
CA LYS A 503 -30.03 11.84 11.76
C LYS A 503 -28.68 11.61 12.44
N GLY A 504 -28.29 12.50 13.35
CA GLY A 504 -27.14 12.33 14.23
C GLY A 504 -27.55 11.83 15.63
N TYR A 505 -26.72 10.98 16.23
CA TYR A 505 -26.80 10.57 17.63
C TYR A 505 -25.39 10.55 18.23
N LEU A 506 -25.18 11.23 19.35
CA LEU A 506 -23.99 11.05 20.20
C LEU A 506 -24.39 10.14 21.36
N VAL A 507 -23.61 9.09 21.63
CA VAL A 507 -23.89 8.15 22.72
C VAL A 507 -22.61 7.85 23.51
N LYS A 508 -22.76 7.76 24.84
CA LYS A 508 -21.71 7.54 25.84
C LYS A 508 -21.99 6.35 26.74
N THR A 509 -23.26 5.97 26.93
CA THR A 509 -23.67 4.79 27.71
C THR A 509 -24.30 3.68 26.84
N PRO A 510 -24.44 2.44 27.35
CA PRO A 510 -25.13 1.38 26.63
C PRO A 510 -26.60 1.67 26.35
N GLU A 511 -27.30 2.33 27.28
CA GLU A 511 -28.72 2.66 27.14
C GLU A 511 -28.95 3.69 26.02
N GLU A 512 -28.07 4.69 25.92
CA GLU A 512 -28.07 5.67 24.84
C GLU A 512 -27.79 4.99 23.48
N LEU A 513 -26.77 4.13 23.41
CA LEU A 513 -26.42 3.35 22.23
C LEU A 513 -27.57 2.43 21.79
N GLY A 514 -28.21 1.76 22.74
CA GLY A 514 -29.37 0.90 22.51
C GLY A 514 -30.55 1.68 21.95
N SER A 515 -30.94 2.78 22.60
CA SER A 515 -32.02 3.67 22.17
C SER A 515 -31.79 4.27 20.77
N ALA A 516 -30.54 4.68 20.49
CA ALA A 516 -30.15 5.16 19.17
C ALA A 516 -30.25 4.06 18.09
N MET A 517 -29.78 2.83 18.38
CA MET A 517 -29.92 1.67 17.49
C MET A 517 -31.40 1.32 17.24
N ASP A 518 -32.22 1.25 18.29
CA ASP A 518 -33.66 0.95 18.20
C ASP A 518 -34.45 2.00 17.42
N THR A 519 -33.95 3.25 17.37
CA THR A 519 -34.53 4.34 16.59
C THR A 519 -34.03 4.30 15.13
N ALA A 520 -32.75 4.04 14.92
CA ALA A 520 -32.12 3.97 13.61
C ALA A 520 -32.63 2.77 12.77
N LEU A 521 -32.84 1.61 13.39
CA LEU A 521 -33.41 0.42 12.74
C LEU A 521 -34.84 0.64 12.20
N LYS A 522 -35.57 1.59 12.78
CA LYS A 522 -36.93 2.01 12.39
C LYS A 522 -36.94 3.25 11.48
N SER A 523 -35.77 3.72 11.02
CA SER A 523 -35.62 4.93 10.21
C SER A 523 -35.42 4.59 8.73
N ASP A 524 -36.26 5.15 7.86
CA ASP A 524 -36.18 5.01 6.39
C ASP A 524 -35.07 5.90 5.76
N GLY A 525 -34.52 6.83 6.55
CA GLY A 525 -33.36 7.65 6.19
C GLY A 525 -32.12 7.28 7.00
N LEU A 526 -30.95 7.66 6.46
CA LEU A 526 -29.65 7.39 7.08
C LEU A 526 -29.58 7.92 8.53
N SER A 527 -28.96 7.12 9.40
CA SER A 527 -28.63 7.50 10.77
C SER A 527 -27.14 7.29 11.05
N LEU A 528 -26.48 8.24 11.73
CA LEU A 528 -25.14 8.07 12.28
C LEU A 528 -25.18 8.09 13.81
N ILE A 529 -24.57 7.08 14.43
CA ILE A 529 -24.40 6.93 15.87
C ILE A 529 -22.91 7.06 16.18
N ASN A 530 -22.51 8.17 16.78
CA ASN A 530 -21.16 8.43 17.27
C ASN A 530 -21.05 7.89 18.69
N CYS A 531 -20.51 6.68 18.81
CA CYS A 531 -20.37 5.94 20.06
C CYS A 531 -19.00 6.21 20.68
N LEU A 532 -18.97 7.07 21.70
CA LEU A 532 -17.76 7.31 22.46
C LEU A 532 -17.43 6.12 23.35
N ILE A 533 -16.21 5.62 23.25
CA ILE A 533 -15.68 4.52 24.06
C ILE A 533 -14.36 4.94 24.74
N ARG A 534 -13.95 4.20 25.77
CA ARG A 534 -12.68 4.43 26.46
C ARG A 534 -11.51 4.26 25.45
N PRO A 535 -10.51 5.15 25.45
CA PRO A 535 -9.23 4.89 24.82
C PRO A 535 -8.67 3.53 25.23
N GLY A 536 -8.08 2.80 24.29
CA GLY A 536 -7.51 1.49 24.56
C GLY A 536 -6.21 1.58 25.35
N GLU A 537 -5.96 0.65 26.27
CA GLU A 537 -4.65 0.54 26.93
C GLU A 537 -3.56 0.12 25.92
N PRO A 538 -2.42 0.84 25.83
CA PRO A 538 -1.28 0.42 25.01
C PRO A 538 -0.78 -0.95 25.44
N SER A 539 -0.59 -1.86 24.49
CA SER A 539 -0.05 -3.20 24.78
C SER A 539 1.33 -3.11 25.45
N ALA A 540 1.72 -4.10 26.26
CA ALA A 540 3.02 -4.12 26.93
C ALA A 540 4.25 -4.18 25.98
N ILE A 541 4.04 -4.25 24.66
CA ILE A 541 5.05 -4.15 23.60
C ILE A 541 5.20 -2.69 23.11
N GLN A 542 4.25 -1.82 23.48
CA GLN A 542 4.08 -0.44 23.00
C GLN A 542 3.89 0.58 24.14
N SER A 543 3.70 0.14 25.40
CA SER A 543 3.91 1.01 26.55
C SER A 543 5.32 1.60 26.47
N PRO A 544 5.51 2.93 26.50
CA PRO A 544 6.84 3.52 26.53
C PRO A 544 7.48 3.20 27.90
N ALA A 545 8.23 2.11 27.95
CA ALA A 545 8.93 1.69 29.16
C ALA A 545 9.99 2.74 29.50
N ASN A 546 9.75 3.49 30.59
CA ASN A 546 10.65 4.54 31.06
C ASN A 546 11.99 3.96 31.53
N GLY A 547 12.92 3.84 30.59
CA GLY A 547 14.29 3.38 30.78
C GLY A 547 15.02 3.33 29.44
N PRO A 548 16.37 3.35 29.42
CA PRO A 548 17.10 3.11 28.19
C PRO A 548 16.72 1.72 27.66
N HIS A 549 16.28 1.66 26.40
CA HIS A 549 15.96 0.43 25.68
C HIS A 549 17.02 -0.65 25.98
N ALA A 550 16.65 -1.91 26.25
CA ALA A 550 17.63 -3.00 26.40
C ALA A 550 18.53 -3.16 25.15
N TYR A 551 18.08 -2.64 24.00
CA TYR A 551 18.90 -2.45 22.80
C TYR A 551 20.01 -1.40 22.98
N MET A 552 19.75 -0.25 23.62
CA MET A 552 20.75 0.77 23.93
C MET A 552 21.80 0.26 24.93
N GLU A 553 21.38 -0.45 25.99
CA GLU A 553 22.34 -1.08 26.90
C GLU A 553 23.23 -2.09 26.18
N LYS A 554 22.65 -2.93 25.30
CA LYS A 554 23.38 -3.94 24.54
C LYS A 554 24.26 -3.35 23.43
N CYS A 555 23.86 -2.23 22.84
CA CYS A 555 24.72 -1.44 21.96
C CYS A 555 25.88 -0.82 22.73
N ALA A 556 25.66 -0.26 23.94
CA ALA A 556 26.71 0.27 24.80
C ALA A 556 27.61 -0.83 25.41
N GLU A 557 27.11 -2.06 25.56
CA GLU A 557 27.90 -3.25 25.92
C GLU A 557 28.81 -3.67 24.76
N ILE A 558 28.26 -3.78 23.55
CA ILE A 558 29.01 -4.12 22.33
C ILE A 558 30.01 -3.00 21.96
N GLU A 559 29.65 -1.72 22.13
CA GLU A 559 30.55 -0.58 21.95
C GLU A 559 31.70 -0.62 22.96
N ARG A 560 31.41 -0.87 24.25
CA ARG A 560 32.47 -1.04 25.27
C ARG A 560 33.38 -2.24 24.97
N LEU A 561 32.82 -3.37 24.53
CA LEU A 561 33.62 -4.52 24.08
C LEU A 561 34.49 -4.17 22.86
N PHE A 562 33.94 -3.47 21.86
CA PHE A 562 34.68 -3.11 20.64
C PHE A 562 35.76 -2.06 20.90
N ILE A 563 35.50 -1.07 21.76
CA ILE A 563 36.50 -0.12 22.26
C ILE A 563 37.60 -0.89 23.00
N LYS A 564 37.23 -1.78 23.93
CA LYS A 564 38.19 -2.58 24.71
C LYS A 564 39.02 -3.52 23.84
N MET A 565 38.48 -4.04 22.74
CA MET A 565 39.24 -4.79 21.73
C MET A 565 40.18 -3.88 20.93
N ALA A 566 39.71 -2.69 20.50
CA ALA A 566 40.52 -1.71 19.77
C ALA A 566 41.66 -1.09 20.61
N THR A 567 41.51 -1.02 21.94
CA THR A 567 42.56 -0.59 22.88
C THR A 567 43.40 -1.73 23.44
N ASN A 568 43.29 -2.96 22.89
CA ASN A 568 44.01 -4.16 23.38
C ASN A 568 43.80 -4.48 24.88
N GLY A 569 42.61 -4.18 25.41
CA GLY A 569 42.17 -4.58 26.75
C GLY A 569 42.49 -3.60 27.87
N THR A 570 43.37 -2.61 27.63
CA THR A 570 43.70 -1.57 28.62
C THR A 570 42.68 -0.45 28.58
N ASP A 571 41.97 -0.22 29.70
CA ASP A 571 41.09 0.94 29.87
C ASP A 571 41.90 2.22 30.19
N ASP A 572 43.17 2.06 30.60
CA ASP A 572 44.01 3.11 31.22
C ASP A 572 44.94 3.87 30.25
N GLY A 573 44.65 3.85 28.94
CA GLY A 573 45.31 4.75 27.97
C GLY A 573 46.41 4.15 27.09
N GLY A 574 46.05 3.16 26.25
CA GLY A 574 46.82 2.83 25.04
C GLY A 574 46.90 4.01 24.04
N PRO A 575 47.57 3.85 22.87
CA PRO A 575 47.87 4.94 21.93
C PRO A 575 46.66 5.55 21.19
N TRP A 576 45.43 5.16 21.56
CA TRP A 576 44.17 5.62 20.99
C TRP A 576 43.36 6.35 22.06
N THR A 577 42.79 7.50 21.72
CA THR A 577 41.90 8.24 22.63
C THR A 577 40.51 8.40 22.01
N VAL A 578 39.47 8.02 22.75
CA VAL A 578 38.07 8.23 22.38
C VAL A 578 37.70 9.68 22.71
N LEU A 579 37.31 10.47 21.71
CA LEU A 579 37.06 11.91 21.89
C LEU A 579 35.62 12.24 22.32
N THR A 580 34.69 11.30 22.14
CA THR A 580 33.28 11.43 22.49
C THR A 580 32.72 10.12 23.01
N SER A 581 32.37 10.07 24.30
CA SER A 581 31.46 9.06 24.87
C SER A 581 30.02 9.62 24.91
N LEU A 582 29.01 8.75 24.95
CA LEU A 582 27.57 9.09 25.05
C LEU A 582 27.14 9.71 26.40
N SER A 583 28.04 10.43 27.10
CA SER A 583 27.84 10.95 28.45
C SER A 583 27.09 12.30 28.52
N LYS A 584 26.69 12.88 27.39
CA LYS A 584 25.75 14.01 27.31
C LYS A 584 24.76 13.80 26.15
N PRO A 585 23.45 13.65 26.40
CA PRO A 585 22.46 13.47 25.35
C PRO A 585 22.10 14.78 24.66
N TYR A 586 21.93 14.73 23.33
CA TYR A 586 20.99 15.60 22.63
C TYR A 586 19.68 14.81 22.42
N PRO A 587 18.51 15.40 22.70
CA PRO A 587 17.24 14.67 22.59
C PRO A 587 16.85 14.44 21.13
N ILE A 588 16.65 13.18 20.75
CA ILE A 588 15.99 12.76 19.51
C ILE A 588 15.01 11.64 19.88
N THR A 589 13.74 11.81 19.55
CA THR A 589 12.66 10.89 19.91
C THR A 589 12.39 9.88 18.78
N VAL A 590 12.30 8.59 19.11
CA VAL A 590 11.87 7.52 18.20
C VAL A 590 11.05 6.49 19.00
N GLU A 591 9.91 6.04 18.47
CA GLU A 591 8.96 5.15 19.14
C GLU A 591 9.01 3.70 18.59
N GLY A 592 8.85 2.68 19.45
CA GLY A 592 8.32 1.35 19.07
C GLY A 592 9.30 0.18 18.85
N HIS A 593 9.06 -0.94 19.54
CA HIS A 593 9.81 -2.23 19.46
C HIS A 593 9.26 -3.15 18.34
N ALA A 594 9.91 -4.20 17.79
CA ALA A 594 11.29 -4.69 17.58
C ALA A 594 11.17 -6.00 16.70
N VAL A 595 12.02 -7.06 16.56
CA VAL A 595 13.22 -7.64 17.20
C VAL A 595 13.95 -8.59 16.20
N LYS A 596 15.27 -8.39 15.90
CA LYS A 596 16.23 -9.32 15.21
C LYS A 596 15.90 -9.73 13.74
N GLN A 597 16.85 -10.12 12.87
CA GLN A 597 18.30 -10.38 12.97
C GLN A 597 19.14 -9.25 12.34
N PHE A 598 20.48 -9.34 12.41
CA PHE A 598 21.43 -8.33 11.92
C PHE A 598 22.47 -8.92 10.96
N CYS A 599 22.82 -8.17 9.91
CA CYS A 599 24.12 -8.28 9.24
C CYS A 599 25.00 -7.09 9.66
N PHE A 600 26.28 -7.36 9.92
CA PHE A 600 27.27 -6.33 10.30
C PHE A 600 28.21 -6.02 9.13
N ARG A 601 28.46 -4.73 8.91
CA ARG A 601 29.43 -4.23 7.93
C ARG A 601 30.56 -3.48 8.64
N ILE A 602 31.67 -4.17 8.87
CA ILE A 602 32.90 -3.54 9.36
C ILE A 602 33.58 -2.83 8.19
N THR A 603 33.92 -1.55 8.35
CA THR A 603 34.64 -0.75 7.35
C THR A 603 35.92 -0.22 7.98
N PHE A 604 37.07 -0.77 7.59
CA PHE A 604 38.37 -0.29 8.03
C PHE A 604 38.87 0.85 7.14
N TYR A 605 39.43 1.89 7.75
CA TYR A 605 40.26 2.89 7.08
C TYR A 605 41.68 2.77 7.61
N ALA A 606 42.55 2.11 6.84
CA ALA A 606 43.98 1.98 7.15
C ALA A 606 44.78 2.95 6.26
N PRO A 607 45.55 3.90 6.81
CA PRO A 607 46.38 4.83 6.05
C PRO A 607 47.72 4.21 5.60
N ALA A 608 47.71 2.96 5.14
CA ALA A 608 48.88 2.20 4.70
C ALA A 608 48.50 1.18 3.60
N SER A 609 49.51 0.57 2.97
CA SER A 609 49.31 -0.28 1.79
C SER A 609 48.44 -1.53 2.05
N PRO A 610 47.77 -2.10 1.01
CA PRO A 610 46.96 -3.30 1.16
C PRO A 610 47.71 -4.51 1.74
N ALA A 611 49.02 -4.64 1.49
CA ALA A 611 49.84 -5.70 2.05
C ALA A 611 49.84 -5.64 3.59
N THR A 612 50.08 -4.47 4.18
CA THR A 612 50.09 -4.29 5.64
C THR A 612 48.71 -4.51 6.27
N ALA A 613 47.63 -4.16 5.57
CA ALA A 613 46.26 -4.47 6.01
C ALA A 613 45.96 -5.98 5.95
N PHE A 614 46.50 -6.66 4.93
CA PHE A 614 46.39 -8.12 4.79
C PHE A 614 47.26 -8.86 5.83
N ASP A 615 48.46 -8.37 6.15
CA ASP A 615 49.30 -8.87 7.25
C ASP A 615 48.62 -8.68 8.60
N LEU A 616 47.90 -7.56 8.81
CA LEU A 616 47.14 -7.34 10.05
C LEU A 616 45.98 -8.35 10.16
N LEU A 617 45.22 -8.55 9.08
CA LEU A 617 44.15 -9.55 9.02
C LEU A 617 44.69 -10.98 9.16
N ALA A 618 45.82 -11.30 8.53
CA ALA A 618 46.48 -12.60 8.65
C ALA A 618 46.97 -12.86 10.09
N ASN A 619 47.48 -11.84 10.80
CA ASN A 619 47.86 -11.99 12.20
C ASN A 619 46.65 -12.03 13.17
N VAL A 620 45.50 -11.47 12.79
CA VAL A 620 44.23 -11.69 13.50
C VAL A 620 43.73 -13.13 13.30
N LEU A 621 43.86 -13.67 12.08
CA LEU A 621 43.48 -15.05 11.74
C LEU A 621 44.46 -16.12 12.27
N ARG A 622 45.71 -15.75 12.57
CA ARG A 622 46.73 -16.63 13.20
C ARG A 622 46.55 -16.84 14.71
N ARG A 623 45.39 -16.54 15.29
CA ARG A 623 45.08 -16.97 16.66
C ARG A 623 44.59 -18.43 16.63
N PRO A 624 45.13 -19.34 17.46
CA PRO A 624 44.87 -20.79 17.40
C PRO A 624 43.46 -21.20 17.88
N GLU A 625 42.50 -20.27 17.86
CA GLU A 625 41.09 -20.46 18.22
C GLU A 625 40.21 -20.73 16.97
N TRP A 626 40.80 -20.78 15.77
CA TRP A 626 40.10 -20.78 14.46
C TRP A 626 40.48 -21.95 13.52
N ASP A 627 41.31 -22.90 13.98
CA ASP A 627 42.15 -23.77 13.11
C ASP A 627 41.50 -25.05 12.52
N GLU A 628 40.19 -25.29 12.66
CA GLU A 628 39.57 -26.56 12.16
C GLU A 628 39.33 -26.63 10.63
N LEU A 629 39.42 -25.52 9.88
CA LEU A 629 38.97 -25.47 8.48
C LEU A 629 39.79 -24.54 7.55
N THR A 630 40.87 -25.04 6.95
CA THR A 630 41.06 -25.16 5.46
C THR A 630 42.51 -25.45 5.06
N ASP A 631 42.75 -26.57 4.38
CA ASP A 631 44.07 -26.96 3.89
C ASP A 631 44.49 -26.28 2.57
N THR A 632 45.67 -25.67 2.59
CA THR A 632 46.58 -25.42 1.45
C THR A 632 46.09 -24.61 0.23
N THR A 633 46.78 -23.51 -0.06
CA THR A 633 46.98 -22.97 -1.43
C THR A 633 48.25 -22.12 -1.46
N GLU A 634 49.19 -22.41 -2.36
CA GLU A 634 50.36 -21.55 -2.61
C GLU A 634 50.09 -20.50 -3.70
N VAL A 635 50.88 -19.41 -3.70
CA VAL A 635 50.68 -18.24 -4.57
C VAL A 635 51.96 -17.93 -5.36
N VAL A 636 51.82 -17.65 -6.66
CA VAL A 636 52.89 -17.14 -7.52
C VAL A 636 52.59 -15.69 -7.92
N GLN A 637 53.61 -14.84 -7.87
CA GLN A 637 53.57 -13.39 -8.19
C GLN A 637 53.33 -13.17 -9.71
N GLY A 638 52.87 -12.00 -10.19
CA GLY A 638 52.56 -10.70 -9.58
C GLY A 638 52.75 -9.60 -10.65
N LEU A 639 52.10 -8.43 -10.54
CA LEU A 639 52.21 -7.39 -11.59
C LEU A 639 51.81 -5.97 -11.16
N GLY A 640 52.52 -4.97 -11.71
CA GLY A 640 51.90 -3.77 -12.29
C GLY A 640 51.68 -2.55 -11.40
N HIS A 641 51.88 -1.35 -11.98
CA HIS A 641 51.51 -0.07 -11.37
C HIS A 641 50.63 0.72 -12.36
N GLY A 642 49.36 0.94 -12.02
CA GLY A 642 48.46 1.75 -12.86
C GLY A 642 46.95 1.65 -12.57
N ASP A 643 46.56 1.07 -11.43
CA ASP A 643 45.21 0.50 -11.27
C ASP A 643 44.11 1.46 -10.79
N SER A 644 42.88 1.06 -11.11
CA SER A 644 41.65 1.81 -10.83
C SER A 644 40.78 1.10 -9.79
N ILE A 645 40.25 1.86 -8.83
CA ILE A 645 39.33 1.34 -7.81
C ILE A 645 37.95 1.10 -8.44
N ASN A 646 37.78 -0.09 -9.01
CA ASN A 646 36.48 -0.60 -9.42
C ASN A 646 35.84 -1.33 -8.24
N TYR A 647 34.68 -0.88 -7.77
CA TYR A 647 33.81 -1.66 -6.89
C TYR A 647 32.56 -2.10 -7.64
N VAL A 648 32.19 -3.37 -7.52
CA VAL A 648 30.95 -3.90 -8.11
C VAL A 648 29.84 -3.82 -7.07
N LYS A 649 28.82 -3.00 -7.33
CA LYS A 649 27.64 -2.88 -6.46
C LYS A 649 26.60 -3.94 -6.83
N MET A 650 26.81 -5.18 -6.40
CA MET A 650 25.79 -6.22 -6.52
C MET A 650 24.67 -5.99 -5.50
N LYS A 651 23.42 -5.91 -5.95
CA LYS A 651 22.23 -5.93 -5.08
C LYS A 651 21.38 -7.14 -5.44
N ALA A 652 21.23 -8.09 -4.51
CA ALA A 652 20.15 -9.07 -4.60
C ALA A 652 18.82 -8.36 -4.27
N ILE A 653 17.77 -8.61 -5.05
CA ILE A 653 16.46 -7.98 -4.85
C ILE A 653 15.41 -9.06 -4.59
N TRP A 654 15.03 -9.19 -3.32
CA TRP A 654 13.74 -9.71 -2.85
C TRP A 654 13.15 -8.63 -1.90
N PRO A 655 11.82 -8.58 -1.67
CA PRO A 655 11.14 -7.28 -1.60
C PRO A 655 11.10 -6.58 -0.22
N THR A 656 10.90 -5.25 -0.31
CA THR A 656 10.46 -4.29 0.74
C THR A 656 11.35 -4.07 1.99
N ALA A 657 12.08 -2.95 1.98
CA ALA A 657 12.25 -2.04 3.13
C ALA A 657 12.77 -0.66 2.64
N ALA A 658 12.60 0.39 3.45
CA ALA A 658 13.10 1.75 3.19
C ALA A 658 14.55 1.95 3.68
N ARG A 659 15.08 3.18 3.58
CA ARG A 659 16.42 3.54 4.06
C ARG A 659 16.39 4.82 4.90
N ASP A 660 16.87 4.70 6.13
CA ASP A 660 17.36 5.80 6.96
C ASP A 660 18.79 5.50 7.41
N SER A 661 19.56 6.51 7.85
CA SER A 661 20.98 6.34 8.23
C SER A 661 21.45 7.45 9.16
N LEU A 662 22.26 7.10 10.16
CA LEU A 662 22.81 8.02 11.18
C LEU A 662 24.28 7.67 11.49
N LEU A 663 25.08 8.69 11.82
CA LEU A 663 26.55 8.68 11.95
C LEU A 663 26.95 9.86 12.90
N ILE A 664 28.09 9.96 13.58
CA ILE A 664 29.41 9.27 13.54
C ILE A 664 29.93 9.09 14.99
N SER A 665 30.83 8.12 15.26
CA SER A 665 31.80 8.25 16.37
C SER A 665 33.25 8.22 15.88
N HIS A 666 34.13 9.00 16.54
CA HIS A 666 35.52 9.23 16.13
C HIS A 666 36.51 8.74 17.20
N ILE A 667 37.48 7.94 16.76
CA ILE A 667 38.62 7.49 17.59
C ILE A 667 39.91 7.97 16.91
N VAL A 668 40.86 8.50 17.67
CA VAL A 668 42.07 9.11 17.10
C VAL A 668 43.32 8.46 17.70
N ARG A 669 44.24 8.04 16.83
CA ARG A 669 45.62 7.73 17.22
C ARG A 669 46.40 9.02 17.12
N ARG A 670 47.04 9.44 18.22
CA ARG A 670 47.50 10.83 18.42
C ARG A 670 48.40 11.34 17.29
N ASP A 671 49.18 10.46 16.68
CA ASP A 671 50.26 10.83 15.75
C ASP A 671 50.08 10.30 14.31
N GLU A 672 49.07 9.45 14.06
CA GLU A 672 48.87 8.75 12.76
C GLU A 672 47.47 8.93 12.13
N GLY A 673 46.55 9.63 12.81
CA GLY A 673 45.29 10.09 12.23
C GLY A 673 44.01 9.47 12.81
N PHE A 674 42.92 9.66 12.07
CA PHE A 674 41.54 9.49 12.56
C PHE A 674 40.91 8.20 12.02
N LEU A 675 40.37 7.36 12.91
CA LEU A 675 39.47 6.26 12.57
C LEU A 675 38.02 6.74 12.72
N ASN A 676 37.27 6.73 11.62
CA ASN A 676 35.83 6.98 11.59
C ASN A 676 35.11 5.62 11.61
N VAL A 677 34.39 5.34 12.69
CA VAL A 677 33.59 4.10 12.83
C VAL A 677 32.14 4.41 12.47
N GLY A 678 31.86 4.45 11.17
CA GLY A 678 30.51 4.63 10.65
C GLY A 678 29.73 3.31 10.62
N GLN A 679 28.66 3.19 11.41
CA GLN A 679 27.69 2.10 11.25
C GLN A 679 26.67 2.41 10.14
N SER A 680 26.24 1.36 9.44
CA SER A 680 25.00 1.34 8.67
C SER A 680 24.42 -0.06 8.80
N ILE A 681 23.15 -0.15 9.19
CA ILE A 681 22.42 -1.40 9.39
C ILE A 681 21.41 -1.50 8.25
N GLU A 682 21.57 -2.49 7.36
CA GLU A 682 20.54 -2.85 6.38
C GLU A 682 19.74 -4.06 6.92
N ASP A 683 18.42 -3.93 7.11
CA ASP A 683 17.54 -5.09 7.35
C ASP A 683 17.49 -5.94 6.08
N SER A 684 17.82 -7.22 6.22
CA SER A 684 17.56 -8.23 5.20
C SER A 684 17.25 -9.57 5.85
N ARG A 685 16.05 -10.09 5.56
CA ARG A 685 15.59 -11.39 6.04
C ARG A 685 15.56 -12.40 4.90
N VAL A 686 16.43 -13.41 4.98
CA VAL A 686 16.20 -14.71 4.32
C VAL A 686 16.66 -15.84 5.26
N PRO A 687 15.73 -16.53 5.93
CA PRO A 687 15.99 -17.82 6.55
C PRO A 687 15.37 -18.94 5.69
N GLU A 688 16.22 -19.71 5.00
CA GLU A 688 16.14 -21.18 4.93
C GLU A 688 17.36 -21.73 4.16
N LYS A 689 17.75 -22.99 4.44
CA LYS A 689 18.95 -23.60 3.85
C LYS A 689 18.71 -23.97 2.38
N GLN A 690 19.75 -23.80 1.56
CA GLN A 690 19.82 -24.22 0.15
C GLN A 690 18.84 -23.55 -0.83
N ALA A 691 19.09 -22.28 -1.15
CA ALA A 691 18.58 -21.68 -2.39
C ALA A 691 19.32 -22.26 -3.62
N GLU A 692 18.79 -23.32 -4.20
CA GLU A 692 19.11 -23.80 -5.56
C GLU A 692 18.02 -23.34 -6.54
N GLY A 693 18.29 -22.95 -7.79
CA GLY A 693 19.58 -22.86 -8.48
C GLY A 693 19.70 -21.69 -9.47
N ILE A 694 18.73 -20.77 -9.53
CA ILE A 694 18.68 -19.64 -10.47
C ILE A 694 18.45 -18.33 -9.70
N VAL A 695 19.20 -17.27 -10.02
CA VAL A 695 19.04 -15.94 -9.42
C VAL A 695 18.75 -14.91 -10.52
N ARG A 696 17.80 -13.99 -10.27
CA ARG A 696 17.63 -12.78 -11.08
C ARG A 696 18.68 -11.76 -10.65
N MET A 697 19.56 -11.39 -11.57
CA MET A 697 20.51 -10.31 -11.35
C MET A 697 19.93 -9.00 -11.91
N GLU A 698 19.91 -7.96 -11.08
CA GLU A 698 19.78 -6.57 -11.53
C GLU A 698 21.07 -5.85 -11.11
N ALA A 699 21.90 -5.52 -12.09
CA ALA A 699 23.19 -4.88 -11.87
C ALA A 699 23.15 -3.43 -12.35
N ALA A 700 23.44 -2.49 -11.44
CA ALA A 700 23.51 -1.06 -11.72
C ALA A 700 24.90 -0.52 -11.33
N MET A 701 25.68 -0.09 -12.32
CA MET A 701 27.02 0.50 -12.10
C MET A 701 26.92 1.98 -11.72
N ALA A 702 26.45 2.26 -10.50
CA ALA A 702 26.49 3.61 -9.93
C ALA A 702 27.90 3.93 -9.40
N GLY A 703 28.72 4.61 -10.22
CA GLY A 703 30.05 5.09 -9.87
C GLY A 703 30.15 6.62 -9.90
N GLN A 704 30.84 7.21 -8.93
CA GLN A 704 31.20 8.63 -8.91
C GLN A 704 32.69 8.79 -9.22
N LEU A 705 33.01 9.52 -10.29
CA LEU A 705 34.39 9.89 -10.58
C LEU A 705 34.78 11.09 -9.72
N VAL A 706 35.72 10.90 -8.79
CA VAL A 706 36.24 11.95 -7.91
C VAL A 706 37.64 12.34 -8.36
N THR A 707 37.80 13.56 -8.88
CA THR A 707 39.10 14.08 -9.36
C THR A 707 39.47 15.36 -8.63
N LYS A 708 40.72 15.48 -8.16
CA LYS A 708 41.23 16.71 -7.55
C LYS A 708 41.13 17.88 -8.53
N VAL A 709 40.58 19.02 -8.10
CA VAL A 709 40.40 20.19 -8.99
C VAL A 709 41.77 20.81 -9.30
N SER A 710 42.00 21.16 -10.57
CA SER A 710 43.21 21.84 -11.00
C SER A 710 43.40 23.17 -10.25
N ARG A 711 44.61 23.75 -10.29
CA ARG A 711 44.85 25.05 -9.66
C ARG A 711 44.10 26.16 -10.39
N ASP A 712 44.11 26.10 -11.73
CA ASP A 712 43.50 27.11 -12.60
C ASP A 712 41.97 27.08 -12.54
N ASP A 713 41.35 25.89 -12.45
CA ASP A 713 39.90 25.76 -12.24
C ASP A 713 39.49 26.28 -10.84
N ARG A 714 40.31 26.05 -9.80
CA ARG A 714 40.06 26.61 -8.46
C ARG A 714 40.05 28.14 -8.50
N THR A 715 41.08 28.76 -9.08
CA THR A 715 41.15 30.22 -9.26
C THR A 715 39.99 30.75 -10.10
N ARG A 716 39.64 30.07 -11.21
CA ARG A 716 38.53 30.47 -12.09
C ARG A 716 37.14 30.35 -11.46
N LEU A 717 36.96 29.48 -10.47
CA LEU A 717 35.71 29.26 -9.75
C LEU A 717 35.62 30.03 -8.41
N GLY A 718 36.66 30.78 -8.03
CA GLY A 718 36.70 31.49 -6.74
C GLY A 718 36.85 30.56 -5.53
N LEU A 719 37.40 29.37 -5.72
CA LEU A 719 37.55 28.34 -4.68
C LEU A 719 38.95 28.38 -4.09
N GLU A 720 39.16 29.27 -3.11
CA GLU A 720 40.40 29.36 -2.36
C GLU A 720 40.56 28.20 -1.35
N GLY A 721 41.81 27.89 -1.00
CA GLY A 721 42.16 26.75 -0.14
C GLY A 721 42.54 25.47 -0.89
N GLU A 722 43.21 24.56 -0.16
CA GLU A 722 43.79 23.33 -0.68
C GLU A 722 43.04 22.09 -0.15
N ASN A 723 41.85 21.78 -0.68
CA ASN A 723 41.30 20.40 -0.77
C ASN A 723 39.95 20.35 -1.52
N TRP A 724 39.93 20.84 -2.77
CA TRP A 724 38.74 20.79 -3.62
C TRP A 724 38.81 19.62 -4.61
N CYS A 725 37.75 18.81 -4.67
CA CYS A 725 37.57 17.70 -5.61
C CYS A 725 36.27 17.87 -6.40
N LYS A 726 36.31 17.59 -7.70
CA LYS A 726 35.12 17.54 -8.56
C LYS A 726 34.57 16.12 -8.57
N VAL A 727 33.27 16.00 -8.32
CA VAL A 727 32.51 14.75 -8.47
C VAL A 727 31.76 14.81 -9.81
N VAL A 728 31.84 13.74 -10.60
CA VAL A 728 31.02 13.56 -11.81
C VAL A 728 30.29 12.23 -11.71
N GLN A 729 28.96 12.26 -11.81
CA GLN A 729 28.12 11.08 -11.94
C GLN A 729 28.16 10.59 -13.38
N ILE A 730 28.40 9.29 -13.56
CA ILE A 730 28.27 8.61 -14.86
C ILE A 730 26.90 7.92 -14.87
N ALA A 731 26.23 7.91 -16.04
CA ALA A 731 24.82 7.55 -16.16
C ALA A 731 24.51 6.08 -15.82
N ASP A 732 23.32 5.84 -15.27
CA ASP A 732 22.83 4.51 -14.93
C ASP A 732 22.64 3.63 -16.17
N GLY A 733 23.15 2.39 -16.08
CA GLY A 733 22.96 1.34 -17.07
C GLY A 733 22.41 0.08 -16.40
N ASP A 734 21.20 -0.32 -16.80
CA ASP A 734 20.44 -1.40 -16.18
C ASP A 734 20.65 -2.71 -16.96
N MET A 735 21.21 -3.75 -16.33
CA MET A 735 21.25 -5.11 -16.89
C MET A 735 20.39 -6.07 -16.08
N LYS A 736 19.50 -6.80 -16.75
CA LYS A 736 18.48 -7.67 -16.13
C LYS A 736 18.44 -9.04 -16.80
N GLY A 737 18.55 -10.10 -16.01
CA GLY A 737 18.53 -11.48 -16.51
C GLY A 737 18.54 -12.52 -15.39
N TRP A 738 18.34 -13.79 -15.76
CA TRP A 738 18.37 -14.94 -14.86
C TRP A 738 19.57 -15.82 -15.18
N ILE A 739 20.35 -16.22 -14.17
CA ILE A 739 21.59 -16.99 -14.37
C ILE A 739 21.69 -18.15 -13.35
N PRO A 740 22.08 -19.37 -13.76
CA PRO A 740 22.37 -20.46 -12.84
C PRO A 740 23.62 -20.23 -11.98
N LYS A 741 23.59 -20.73 -10.74
CA LYS A 741 24.67 -20.56 -9.74
C LYS A 741 26.06 -21.02 -10.20
N SER A 742 26.13 -22.04 -11.05
CA SER A 742 27.38 -22.61 -11.58
C SER A 742 28.19 -21.63 -12.44
N VAL A 743 27.51 -20.72 -13.15
CA VAL A 743 28.15 -19.73 -14.04
C VAL A 743 28.99 -18.70 -13.25
N ILE A 744 28.63 -18.45 -11.98
CA ILE A 744 29.24 -17.40 -11.14
C ILE A 744 30.75 -17.66 -10.91
N ARG A 745 31.20 -18.93 -10.87
CA ARG A 745 32.63 -19.25 -10.74
C ARG A 745 33.45 -19.06 -12.02
N PHE A 746 32.83 -18.86 -13.18
CA PHE A 746 33.54 -18.70 -14.46
C PHE A 746 33.71 -17.24 -14.89
N ILE A 747 32.99 -16.28 -14.28
CA ILE A 747 33.13 -14.84 -14.58
C ILE A 747 34.20 -14.21 -13.67
N ALA A 748 35.36 -14.86 -13.60
CA ALA A 748 36.57 -14.37 -12.95
C ALA A 748 37.76 -14.56 -13.91
N THR A 749 38.14 -13.46 -14.58
CA THR A 749 39.19 -13.32 -15.61
C THR A 749 38.86 -13.84 -17.03
N GLN A 750 39.50 -13.19 -18.01
CA GLN A 750 39.57 -13.48 -19.45
C GLN A 750 38.33 -13.19 -20.36
N ALA A 751 38.48 -12.12 -21.15
CA ALA A 751 37.92 -11.85 -22.50
C ALA A 751 36.39 -11.71 -22.72
N PHE A 752 35.95 -10.46 -22.98
CA PHE A 752 34.85 -10.13 -23.91
C PHE A 752 35.32 -9.05 -24.93
N PRO A 753 34.68 -8.89 -26.11
CA PRO A 753 35.41 -8.48 -27.33
C PRO A 753 35.48 -6.97 -27.63
N LYS A 754 36.47 -6.59 -28.46
CA LYS A 754 36.82 -5.23 -28.90
C LYS A 754 35.76 -4.47 -29.73
N SER A 755 34.55 -5.01 -29.92
CA SER A 755 33.50 -4.42 -30.76
C SER A 755 32.75 -3.25 -30.08
N LEU A 756 32.49 -3.33 -28.77
CA LEU A 756 31.78 -2.28 -28.03
C LEU A 756 32.56 -0.95 -27.95
N THR A 757 33.89 -1.00 -28.00
CA THR A 757 34.78 0.18 -27.99
C THR A 757 34.52 1.13 -29.17
N LYS A 758 33.87 0.67 -30.26
CA LYS A 758 33.56 1.50 -31.43
C LYS A 758 32.28 2.33 -31.29
N VAL A 759 31.31 1.86 -30.49
CA VAL A 759 30.02 2.56 -30.28
C VAL A 759 30.18 3.68 -29.25
N CYS A 760 30.77 3.40 -28.10
CA CYS A 760 30.94 4.40 -27.03
C CYS A 760 31.82 5.60 -27.46
N LYS A 761 32.70 5.43 -28.46
CA LYS A 761 33.52 6.51 -29.02
C LYS A 761 32.75 7.55 -29.85
N GLN A 762 31.50 7.28 -30.27
CA GLN A 762 30.68 8.28 -30.96
C GLN A 762 29.80 9.11 -30.00
N LEU A 763 29.43 8.57 -28.84
CA LEU A 763 28.66 9.32 -27.82
C LEU A 763 29.51 10.31 -27.01
N ALA A 764 30.85 10.17 -27.04
CA ALA A 764 31.78 11.02 -26.30
C ALA A 764 32.04 12.42 -26.91
N MET A 765 31.29 12.83 -27.94
CA MET A 765 31.51 14.11 -28.67
C MET A 765 30.25 14.99 -28.78
N THR A 766 29.44 15.07 -27.72
CA THR A 766 28.31 16.03 -27.65
C THR A 766 28.22 16.67 -26.26
N PRO A 767 28.20 18.02 -26.10
CA PRO A 767 28.39 18.66 -24.79
C PRO A 767 27.21 18.52 -23.81
N SER A 768 27.53 18.17 -22.56
CA SER A 768 26.60 18.04 -21.44
C SER A 768 26.44 19.34 -20.66
N SER A 769 25.64 20.30 -21.18
CA SER A 769 25.41 21.60 -20.52
C SER A 769 24.10 21.67 -19.70
N ASN A 770 23.50 20.53 -19.36
CA ASN A 770 22.27 20.42 -18.58
C ASN A 770 22.49 19.49 -17.37
N GLU A 771 21.75 19.78 -16.30
CA GLU A 771 21.54 18.96 -15.09
C GLU A 771 22.79 18.64 -14.23
N SER A 772 22.80 18.91 -12.92
CA SER A 772 21.91 19.76 -12.08
C SER A 772 22.61 20.06 -10.75
N LEU A 773 22.57 21.31 -10.26
CA LEU A 773 23.02 21.66 -8.91
C LEU A 773 22.21 22.84 -8.34
N LEU A 774 21.58 22.62 -7.18
CA LEU A 774 20.88 23.62 -6.39
C LEU A 774 20.83 23.15 -4.92
N LEU A 775 20.57 24.08 -4.00
CA LEU A 775 20.43 23.87 -2.54
C LEU A 775 21.70 23.47 -1.75
N ARG A 776 22.47 24.48 -1.31
CA ARG A 776 22.52 24.93 0.11
C ARG A 776 23.63 25.98 0.31
N ASN A 777 23.24 27.21 0.65
CA ASN A 777 24.11 28.20 1.33
C ASN A 777 23.28 29.37 1.89
N LEU A 778 22.36 29.04 2.79
CA LEU A 778 21.79 29.92 3.80
C LEU A 778 21.91 29.17 5.14
N TRP A 779 21.93 29.89 6.27
CA TRP A 779 22.11 29.37 7.64
C TRP A 779 23.53 28.92 8.03
N ALA A 780 24.53 29.82 7.98
CA ALA A 780 25.82 29.61 8.68
C ALA A 780 26.63 30.92 8.94
N THR A 781 26.11 31.87 9.73
CA THR A 781 26.94 32.95 10.30
C THR A 781 26.48 33.30 11.73
N PRO A 782 27.29 33.02 12.78
CA PRO A 782 26.98 33.45 14.14
C PRO A 782 27.47 34.89 14.38
N VAL A 783 26.59 35.76 14.89
CA VAL A 783 26.96 37.12 15.33
C VAL A 783 26.52 37.32 16.79
N SER A 784 27.49 37.43 17.69
CA SER A 784 27.27 37.72 19.11
C SER A 784 27.83 39.11 19.46
N LYS A 785 27.09 39.89 20.26
CA LYS A 785 27.37 41.30 20.70
C LYS A 785 27.39 42.29 19.51
N ARG A 786 26.46 43.23 19.39
CA ARG A 786 25.92 44.14 20.43
C ARG A 786 24.46 44.50 20.17
N MET A 787 23.69 44.69 21.25
CA MET A 787 22.61 45.67 21.26
C MET A 787 23.19 46.97 21.81
N GLU A 788 22.92 48.09 21.14
CA GLU A 788 22.72 49.41 21.72
C GLU A 788 22.16 50.34 20.63
N ASP A 789 21.55 51.43 21.09
CA ASP A 789 21.02 52.57 20.32
C ASP A 789 19.77 52.43 19.41
N LEU A 790 18.79 53.27 19.77
CA LEU A 790 17.77 53.93 18.93
C LEU A 790 16.55 53.13 18.45
N SER A 791 15.67 52.88 19.42
CA SER A 791 14.23 53.04 19.24
C SER A 791 13.82 54.47 18.82
N SER A 792 12.63 54.62 18.23
CA SER A 792 12.04 55.84 17.61
C SER A 792 12.62 56.18 16.22
N ALA A 793 11.87 56.76 15.28
CA ALA A 793 10.50 57.29 15.35
C ALA A 793 9.59 56.70 14.24
N SER A 794 8.38 57.26 14.06
CA SER A 794 7.26 56.65 13.32
C SER A 794 6.62 57.56 12.27
N VAL A 795 5.70 57.01 11.47
CA VAL A 795 4.55 57.68 10.78
C VAL A 795 4.75 58.24 9.34
N ASP A 796 3.84 57.77 8.45
CA ASP A 796 3.20 58.37 7.25
C ASP A 796 3.83 58.50 5.84
N GLU A 797 2.88 58.75 4.90
CA GLU A 797 2.91 58.55 3.45
C GLU A 797 3.16 59.83 2.62
N LYS A 798 3.65 59.70 1.37
CA LYS A 798 2.86 59.98 0.12
C LYS A 798 3.64 59.86 -1.20
N PRO A 799 2.98 59.64 -2.36
CA PRO A 799 3.62 59.46 -3.67
C PRO A 799 3.49 60.64 -4.65
N VAL A 800 4.44 60.81 -5.58
CA VAL A 800 4.39 61.76 -6.72
C VAL A 800 5.00 61.15 -8.00
N ALA A 801 4.53 61.54 -9.19
CA ALA A 801 5.02 61.14 -10.52
C ALA A 801 4.47 62.12 -11.61
N PRO A 802 4.75 61.98 -12.92
CA PRO A 802 6.06 61.93 -13.63
C PRO A 802 6.13 62.96 -14.81
N LYS A 803 7.23 63.01 -15.58
CA LYS A 803 7.32 63.68 -16.92
C LYS A 803 8.27 62.92 -17.89
N ALA A 804 8.15 63.17 -19.21
CA ALA A 804 8.86 62.42 -20.27
C ALA A 804 9.15 63.24 -21.56
N VAL A 805 10.19 62.82 -22.33
CA VAL A 805 10.63 63.24 -23.70
C VAL A 805 11.41 62.05 -24.32
N ILE A 806 11.42 61.59 -25.59
CA ILE A 806 10.84 61.91 -26.94
C ILE A 806 11.92 62.26 -28.02
N ALA A 807 11.70 61.83 -29.28
CA ALA A 807 12.46 62.11 -30.55
C ALA A 807 13.84 61.43 -30.75
N SER A 808 14.31 61.06 -31.97
CA SER A 808 13.68 60.93 -33.32
C SER A 808 14.49 60.01 -34.31
N SER A 809 14.15 60.02 -35.61
CA SER A 809 14.43 59.02 -36.69
C SER A 809 15.80 59.18 -37.44
N ARG A 810 16.18 58.52 -38.58
CA ARG A 810 15.44 57.97 -39.75
C ARG A 810 16.29 57.03 -40.68
N VAL A 811 15.57 56.16 -41.43
CA VAL A 811 15.78 55.58 -42.81
C VAL A 811 17.03 56.04 -43.62
N ALA A 812 17.81 55.23 -44.38
CA ALA A 812 17.79 53.78 -44.76
C ALA A 812 19.21 53.10 -44.68
N THR A 813 19.86 52.36 -45.63
CA THR A 813 19.65 52.00 -47.06
C THR A 813 20.47 50.73 -47.50
N ALA A 814 20.05 50.06 -48.59
CA ALA A 814 20.77 49.18 -49.55
C ALA A 814 21.57 47.90 -49.09
N THR A 815 21.08 46.75 -49.58
CA THR A 815 21.54 45.33 -49.52
C THR A 815 22.53 44.94 -50.66
N PRO A 816 23.00 43.67 -50.87
CA PRO A 816 22.72 42.37 -50.18
C PRO A 816 23.94 41.42 -49.87
N VAL A 817 23.65 40.31 -49.16
CA VAL A 817 24.42 39.03 -48.94
C VAL A 817 25.85 39.13 -48.36
N GLY A 818 26.20 38.45 -47.25
CA GLY A 818 25.41 37.58 -46.35
C GLY A 818 26.23 37.01 -45.17
N ALA A 819 25.62 36.11 -44.40
CA ALA A 819 26.23 35.26 -43.35
C ALA A 819 26.62 35.84 -41.96
N VAL A 820 25.82 36.75 -41.35
CA VAL A 820 25.87 36.99 -39.88
C VAL A 820 24.47 37.14 -39.24
N VAL A 821 23.72 36.04 -39.07
CA VAL A 821 22.44 36.05 -38.31
C VAL A 821 22.21 34.75 -37.52
N HIS A 822 22.94 34.51 -36.40
CA HIS A 822 22.56 33.43 -35.47
C HIS A 822 23.01 33.59 -33.98
N VAL A 823 23.02 34.82 -33.42
CA VAL A 823 23.38 35.03 -32.00
C VAL A 823 22.31 35.75 -31.16
N ARG A 824 21.57 36.74 -31.70
CA ARG A 824 20.77 37.66 -30.86
C ARG A 824 19.32 37.27 -30.52
N ARG A 825 18.76 36.18 -31.05
CA ARG A 825 17.42 35.67 -30.63
C ARG A 825 17.43 34.70 -29.43
N ALA A 826 18.57 34.08 -29.11
CA ALA A 826 18.61 33.07 -28.04
C ALA A 826 18.47 33.65 -26.61
N ARG A 827 19.08 34.81 -26.33
CA ARG A 827 19.17 35.35 -24.96
C ARG A 827 17.82 35.73 -24.33
N TRP A 828 16.88 36.28 -25.09
CA TRP A 828 15.56 36.68 -24.56
C TRP A 828 14.68 35.48 -24.18
N LEU A 829 14.70 34.40 -24.97
CA LEU A 829 13.96 33.18 -24.67
C LEU A 829 14.51 32.44 -23.44
N VAL A 830 15.82 32.53 -23.17
CA VAL A 830 16.44 31.99 -21.96
C VAL A 830 16.01 32.76 -20.71
N TRP A 831 16.03 34.10 -20.74
CA TRP A 831 15.58 34.92 -19.60
C TRP A 831 14.07 34.73 -19.31
N ALA A 832 13.23 34.69 -20.34
CA ALA A 832 11.80 34.41 -20.17
C ALA A 832 11.54 33.02 -19.53
N ARG A 833 12.28 31.99 -19.97
CA ARG A 833 12.18 30.63 -19.41
C ARG A 833 12.78 30.49 -18.00
N LEU A 834 13.73 31.34 -17.60
CA LEU A 834 14.24 31.38 -16.23
C LEU A 834 13.21 32.00 -15.27
N ILE A 835 12.61 33.15 -15.64
CA ILE A 835 11.60 33.83 -14.83
C ILE A 835 10.37 32.94 -14.62
N LEU A 836 9.87 32.29 -15.67
CA LEU A 836 8.72 31.36 -15.60
C LEU A 836 8.98 30.06 -14.83
N ARG A 837 10.23 29.72 -14.49
CA ARG A 837 10.59 28.41 -13.92
C ARG A 837 11.25 28.47 -12.53
N TYR A 838 11.64 29.66 -12.06
CA TYR A 838 12.30 29.86 -10.77
C TYR A 838 11.71 30.99 -9.90
N ALA A 839 10.65 31.66 -10.32
CA ALA A 839 9.93 32.59 -9.45
C ALA A 839 9.17 31.82 -8.35
N THR A 840 9.56 32.00 -7.09
CA THR A 840 8.78 31.52 -5.93
C THR A 840 7.42 32.22 -5.85
N PRO A 841 6.41 31.64 -5.16
CA PRO A 841 5.06 32.21 -5.10
C PRO A 841 4.99 33.67 -4.67
N ALA A 842 5.86 34.11 -3.77
CA ALA A 842 5.98 35.51 -3.35
C ALA A 842 6.44 36.45 -4.50
N ILE A 843 7.35 35.99 -5.36
CA ILE A 843 7.83 36.75 -6.53
C ILE A 843 6.75 36.78 -7.62
N ILE A 844 6.02 35.67 -7.81
CA ILE A 844 4.86 35.64 -8.71
C ILE A 844 3.77 36.60 -8.20
N ALA A 845 3.40 36.55 -6.92
CA ALA A 845 2.42 37.46 -6.33
C ALA A 845 2.85 38.94 -6.41
N ALA A 846 4.12 39.23 -6.15
CA ALA A 846 4.69 40.57 -6.29
C ALA A 846 4.64 41.06 -7.75
N LEU A 847 5.06 40.24 -8.72
CA LEU A 847 5.00 40.59 -10.15
C LEU A 847 3.56 40.70 -10.65
N THR A 848 2.64 39.82 -10.24
CA THR A 848 1.22 39.91 -10.60
C THR A 848 0.60 41.19 -10.04
N SER A 849 0.89 41.55 -8.78
CA SER A 849 0.46 42.83 -8.20
C SER A 849 1.10 44.03 -8.92
N LEU A 850 2.38 43.95 -9.31
CA LEU A 850 3.07 45.03 -10.02
C LEU A 850 2.49 45.22 -11.44
N ILE A 851 2.23 44.13 -12.15
CA ILE A 851 1.64 44.11 -13.50
C ILE A 851 0.18 44.57 -13.45
N PHE A 852 -0.61 44.11 -12.47
CA PHE A 852 -1.99 44.55 -12.27
C PHE A 852 -2.05 46.06 -11.97
N ASN A 853 -1.20 46.56 -11.07
CA ASN A 853 -1.09 47.99 -10.79
C ASN A 853 -0.57 48.79 -11.99
N PHE A 854 0.35 48.25 -12.80
CA PHE A 854 0.83 48.89 -14.03
C PHE A 854 -0.28 49.00 -15.08
N LEU A 855 -1.04 47.92 -15.32
CA LEU A 855 -2.18 47.88 -16.24
C LEU A 855 -3.32 48.79 -15.79
N MET A 856 -3.63 48.84 -14.49
CA MET A 856 -4.63 49.74 -13.93
C MET A 856 -4.18 51.22 -14.03
N LYS A 857 -2.88 51.50 -13.84
CA LYS A 857 -2.32 52.86 -13.91
C LYS A 857 -2.13 53.39 -15.35
N HIS A 858 -2.14 52.51 -16.35
CA HIS A 858 -2.06 52.86 -17.78
C HIS A 858 -3.36 52.64 -18.58
N ARG A 859 -4.52 52.43 -17.92
CA ARG A 859 -5.84 52.39 -18.57
C ARG A 859 -6.39 53.76 -19.00
N ARG A 860 -5.63 54.49 -19.84
CA ARG A 860 -6.11 55.59 -20.71
C ARG A 860 -5.26 55.63 -21.98
N GLY A 861 -5.87 55.25 -23.11
CA GLY A 861 -5.24 54.94 -24.39
C GLY A 861 -5.94 53.72 -24.99
#